data_AF-A0A5S4G5L4-F1
#
_entry.id   AF-A0A5S4G5L4-F1
#
_cell.length_a   1.000
_cell.length_b   1.000
_cell.length_c   1.000
_cell.angle_alpha   90.00
_cell.angle_beta   90.00
_cell.angle_gamma   90.00
#
_symmetry.space_group_name_H-M   'P 1'
#
loop_
_entity.id
_entity.type
_entity.pdbx_description
1 polymer ?
#
loop_
_entity_poly.entity_id
_entity_poly.type
_entity_poly.pdbx_seq_one_letter_code
_entity_poly.pdbx_strand_id
1 'polypeptide(L)'
;MKRAALAGLFALLLPLVLVSPPAYSAPRSAGFGAGERIVRAYTDGDLSVDDLVRYGVASLTAPESVPADLRPTGPLSMDPERYLVYLSAMSAKASPAAREVLSPAQAQVAPVRLRAGTLAAAANPDCARSQPYRYLNKDYRCWANVDNFVVFYNVTGGVPPTPVESNGRPTAVQNMLDGVAIAATTYRSMGYDITNNASVPHGIFLGVDSLAGRPVDVPFVLPIGYNAMPTVLMPSDPVDYDYWPRHELFHVFQYSYWDTGEVAEDAVWEFVASDRFGSMNWWMESTAEWAAHQTYVKNPSHVPDPDQRDMYARSVGAFLSDPGSALNAWDGLGGSRSYGAFLLPLYLTEQAGANFVRTTWERIRSAGALPIEAIKSALAGRDLNWLLHAFAIANYRLAGQQSLMETMGYKDPDVALWRRNLAAHAGTGADALGGARPARHSETVPVGYNQVRGGVFYPGGTTYLDFKAEKDAAAATLTFKGPGAPAPGAPVPGITWSVLVWARAGEGTADVQEYPQLKGSLPPDGTGTIKVAGFRYPMVATLVATRNDLNAVSSVAMTDDQGAVWTVANYVPIAHRPCTLRKPSISVQELNAAPESTFNAYAAATPNGWTGGDSTYSARMPDGRILWLFSDTFLGPLNADGTRPTSAPLINNSFVIQNGSQLTTVHGGTAAAPKALMPPPDGTHWYWSGDGFIVGNRLQVIFQKYRREGTGAMPFAFDENVVATFSLSNLSTPSSVTKLPSDAGVAWGSAILPAGRSGDGYTYVYGVSDAPTNKQMRIARVKGDDLRQGRWQYYTSWGWTEREQDAENTLTGIANEYSVTPWKGQFLLVSQDSTVAFSGWINAFTSCDPFDGFTNETSVYRMPEPGPYGSYWDGDIISYNAHVHAEQSSDSSLLISYNVNSLDNRIAADADLFRDTSIYRPRFFRAAIS
;
A
#
# COMPACT_ATOMS: atom_id res chain seq x y z
N MET A 1 39.93 -23.62 -26.35
CA MET A 1 39.95 -22.19 -25.95
C MET A 1 38.51 -21.70 -25.98
N LYS A 2 37.84 -21.73 -24.82
CA LYS A 2 37.46 -20.58 -23.94
C LYS A 2 36.12 -19.97 -24.39
N ARG A 3 34.99 -20.51 -23.89
CA ARG A 3 34.20 -20.06 -22.70
C ARG A 3 33.47 -18.72 -22.98
N ALA A 4 32.22 -18.76 -23.49
CA ALA A 4 30.92 -18.82 -22.77
C ALA A 4 30.44 -17.41 -22.36
N ALA A 5 29.39 -16.77 -22.91
CA ALA A 5 28.00 -17.13 -23.25
C ALA A 5 27.00 -17.05 -22.08
N LEU A 6 25.86 -16.42 -22.39
CA LEU A 6 24.60 -16.23 -21.66
C LEU A 6 24.11 -17.42 -20.79
N ALA A 7 23.52 -17.10 -19.63
CA ALA A 7 22.29 -17.68 -19.01
C ALA A 7 22.10 -17.02 -17.61
N GLY A 8 21.05 -16.24 -17.34
CA GLY A 8 19.73 -16.66 -16.80
C GLY A 8 19.42 -15.76 -15.58
N LEU A 9 18.42 -14.87 -15.60
CA LEU A 9 17.02 -15.07 -15.18
C LEU A 9 16.81 -15.96 -13.93
N PHE A 10 16.26 -15.32 -12.89
CA PHE A 10 15.46 -15.81 -11.75
C PHE A 10 16.11 -16.52 -10.55
N ALA A 11 16.05 -15.79 -9.42
CA ALA A 11 15.62 -16.19 -8.09
C ALA A 11 16.30 -17.40 -7.41
N LEU A 12 17.00 -17.15 -6.29
CA LEU A 12 16.51 -17.47 -4.95
C LEU A 12 17.56 -17.09 -3.88
N LEU A 13 17.07 -16.44 -2.82
CA LEU A 13 17.62 -16.34 -1.45
C LEU A 13 18.55 -15.15 -1.12
N LEU A 14 17.95 -14.13 -0.48
CA LEU A 14 18.50 -13.49 0.73
C LEU A 14 19.10 -14.58 1.67
N PRO A 15 20.17 -14.32 2.44
CA PRO A 15 20.18 -13.18 3.35
C PRO A 15 21.52 -12.44 3.53
N LEU A 16 21.40 -11.23 4.07
CA LEU A 16 22.29 -10.58 5.06
C LEU A 16 23.80 -10.78 4.95
N VAL A 17 24.49 -9.69 4.65
CA VAL A 17 25.54 -9.14 5.54
C VAL A 17 25.28 -7.62 5.53
N LEU A 18 24.43 -7.09 6.43
CA LEU A 18 24.93 -6.47 7.65
C LEU A 18 26.36 -5.97 7.44
N VAL A 19 26.53 -4.79 6.84
CA VAL A 19 27.60 -3.94 7.40
C VAL A 19 27.07 -3.63 8.79
N SER A 20 27.40 -4.51 9.73
CA SER A 20 27.22 -4.25 11.13
C SER A 20 27.72 -2.82 11.36
N PRO A 21 26.99 -1.96 12.09
CA PRO A 21 27.64 -0.78 12.64
C PRO A 21 28.92 -1.30 13.31
N PRO A 22 30.08 -0.63 13.12
CA PRO A 22 31.33 -1.11 13.67
C PRO A 22 31.07 -1.47 15.12
N ALA A 23 31.32 -2.74 15.47
CA ALA A 23 31.05 -3.25 16.81
C ALA A 23 31.63 -2.24 17.80
N TYR A 24 30.82 -1.76 18.73
CA TYR A 24 31.18 -0.79 19.75
C TYR A 24 32.43 -1.30 20.48
N SER A 25 33.60 -0.86 20.01
CA SER A 25 34.86 -1.17 20.64
C SER A 25 34.98 -0.23 21.82
N ALA A 26 35.16 -0.78 23.02
CA ALA A 26 35.44 -0.01 24.23
C ALA A 26 36.42 1.15 23.96
N PRO A 27 36.25 2.32 24.59
CA PRO A 27 36.96 3.54 24.25
C PRO A 27 38.47 3.30 24.24
N ARG A 28 39.10 3.50 23.07
CA ARG A 28 40.56 3.54 22.98
C ARG A 28 41.02 4.80 23.69
N SER A 29 41.95 4.66 24.65
CA SER A 29 42.58 5.79 25.33
C SER A 29 43.17 6.77 24.31
N ALA A 30 42.95 8.08 24.53
CA ALA A 30 43.45 9.14 23.66
C ALA A 30 44.99 9.11 23.61
N GLY A 31 45.53 8.69 22.48
CA GLY A 31 46.95 8.83 22.20
C GLY A 31 47.23 10.16 21.52
N PHE A 32 47.59 11.21 22.26
CA PHE A 32 48.15 12.46 21.71
C PHE A 32 49.66 12.36 21.45
N GLY A 33 50.13 11.15 21.12
CA GLY A 33 51.55 10.79 21.03
C GLY A 33 52.09 10.19 22.33
N ALA A 34 53.07 9.28 22.21
CA ALA A 34 53.65 8.56 23.36
C ALA A 34 54.44 9.45 24.35
N GLY A 35 54.77 10.68 23.95
CA GLY A 35 55.46 11.66 24.77
C GLY A 35 54.54 12.67 25.47
N GLU A 36 53.22 12.59 25.27
CA GLU A 36 52.23 13.47 25.90
C GLU A 36 51.95 12.99 27.35
N ARG A 37 51.95 13.93 28.30
CA ARG A 37 51.89 13.64 29.75
C ARG A 37 50.84 14.44 30.51
N ILE A 38 50.29 15.50 29.91
CA ILE A 38 49.42 16.48 30.55
C ILE A 38 47.98 15.96 30.57
N VAL A 39 47.46 15.51 29.42
CA VAL A 39 46.13 14.89 29.31
C VAL A 39 46.08 13.59 30.09
N ARG A 40 47.17 12.81 30.06
CA ARG A 40 47.29 11.61 30.89
C ARG A 40 47.20 11.95 32.38
N ALA A 41 48.01 12.90 32.89
CA ALA A 41 47.97 13.30 34.29
C ALA A 41 46.59 13.87 34.71
N TYR A 42 45.90 14.58 33.82
CA TYR A 42 44.51 14.99 34.07
C TYR A 42 43.54 13.80 34.15
N THR A 43 43.64 12.85 33.22
CA THR A 43 42.77 11.66 33.17
C THR A 43 42.98 10.77 34.40
N ASP A 44 44.22 10.71 34.91
CA ASP A 44 44.58 9.96 36.12
C ASP A 44 44.17 10.70 37.41
N GLY A 45 43.66 11.93 37.31
CA GLY A 45 43.19 12.76 38.43
C GLY A 45 44.26 13.61 39.11
N ASP A 46 45.48 13.62 38.59
CA ASP A 46 46.65 14.32 39.16
C ASP A 46 46.70 15.81 38.78
N LEU A 47 45.89 16.25 37.81
CA LEU A 47 45.77 17.66 37.39
C LEU A 47 44.33 18.16 37.48
N SER A 48 44.18 19.44 37.83
CA SER A 48 42.91 20.15 37.67
C SER A 48 42.63 20.45 36.19
N VAL A 49 41.37 20.70 35.84
CA VAL A 49 41.03 21.12 34.46
C VAL A 49 41.63 22.48 34.10
N ASP A 50 41.86 23.35 35.08
CA ASP A 50 42.57 24.63 34.90
C ASP A 50 44.02 24.39 34.49
N ASP A 51 44.69 23.44 35.14
CA ASP A 51 46.09 23.10 34.88
C ASP A 51 46.24 22.32 33.58
N LEU A 52 45.29 21.44 33.26
CA LEU A 52 45.20 20.80 31.94
C LEU A 52 45.22 21.83 30.82
N VAL A 53 44.35 22.85 30.91
CA VAL A 53 44.21 23.88 29.87
C VAL A 53 45.45 24.77 29.82
N ARG A 54 45.93 25.26 30.97
CA ARG A 54 47.13 26.11 31.04
C ARG A 54 48.37 25.40 30.53
N TYR A 55 48.68 24.22 31.07
CA TYR A 55 49.88 23.47 30.70
C TYR A 55 49.75 22.88 29.31
N GLY A 56 48.56 22.43 28.91
CA GLY A 56 48.31 21.93 27.56
C GLY A 56 48.58 22.99 26.49
N VAL A 57 48.06 24.22 26.66
CA VAL A 57 48.31 25.31 25.69
C VAL A 57 49.76 25.77 25.74
N ALA A 58 50.33 25.91 26.94
CA ALA A 58 51.74 26.22 27.11
C ALA A 58 52.64 25.17 26.43
N SER A 59 52.27 23.90 26.45
CA SER A 59 53.06 22.84 25.82
C SER A 59 53.18 22.96 24.30
N LEU A 60 52.28 23.71 23.65
CA LEU A 60 52.32 24.02 22.22
C LEU A 60 52.94 25.38 21.91
N THR A 61 52.83 26.34 22.82
CA THR A 61 53.13 27.77 22.56
C THR A 61 54.37 28.28 23.29
N ALA A 62 54.64 27.76 24.48
CA ALA A 62 55.79 28.07 25.33
C ALA A 62 56.17 26.82 26.18
N PRO A 63 56.65 25.72 25.57
CA PRO A 63 56.81 24.42 26.24
C PRO A 63 57.73 24.45 27.47
N GLU A 64 58.65 25.42 27.51
CA GLU A 64 59.54 25.71 28.62
C GLU A 64 58.82 26.17 29.90
N SER A 65 57.60 26.71 29.77
CA SER A 65 56.77 27.14 30.89
C SER A 65 55.95 26.02 31.55
N VAL A 66 55.92 24.83 30.92
CA VAL A 66 55.28 23.63 31.48
C VAL A 66 56.19 22.99 32.53
N PRO A 67 55.65 22.53 33.69
CA PRO A 67 56.40 21.78 34.70
C PRO A 67 57.20 20.63 34.10
N ALA A 68 58.43 20.42 34.58
CA ALA A 68 59.41 19.55 33.92
C ALA A 68 58.98 18.06 33.84
N ASP A 69 58.17 17.61 34.79
CA ASP A 69 57.57 16.27 34.88
C ASP A 69 56.41 16.07 33.89
N LEU A 70 55.68 17.15 33.60
CA LEU A 70 54.55 17.20 32.66
C LEU A 70 54.96 17.62 31.24
N ARG A 71 56.18 18.14 31.07
CA ARG A 71 56.69 18.60 29.78
C ARG A 71 56.73 17.43 28.78
N PRO A 72 56.26 17.62 27.54
CA PRO A 72 56.26 16.55 26.55
C PRO A 72 57.68 16.06 26.24
N THR A 73 57.89 14.74 26.18
CA THR A 73 59.22 14.15 25.90
C THR A 73 59.47 13.87 24.42
N GLY A 74 58.61 14.39 23.54
CA GLY A 74 58.65 14.27 22.08
C GLY A 74 57.63 15.22 21.44
N PRO A 75 57.45 15.20 20.11
CA PRO A 75 56.43 16.00 19.45
C PRO A 75 55.05 15.68 20.04
N LEU A 76 54.34 16.69 20.53
CA LEU A 76 52.94 16.60 20.93
C LEU A 76 52.11 16.31 19.69
N SER A 77 51.64 15.07 19.57
CA SER A 77 50.81 14.60 18.46
C SER A 77 51.47 14.74 17.06
N MET A 78 51.03 13.96 16.07
CA MET A 78 51.29 14.32 14.66
C MET A 78 50.36 15.46 14.19
N ASP A 79 49.47 15.91 15.08
CA ASP A 79 48.39 16.86 14.82
C ASP A 79 48.19 17.78 16.05
N PRO A 80 48.86 18.94 16.09
CA PRO A 80 48.72 19.96 17.13
C PRO A 80 47.31 20.58 17.19
N GLU A 81 46.56 20.55 16.08
CA GLU A 81 45.20 21.10 16.03
C GLU A 81 44.24 20.24 16.82
N ARG A 82 44.33 18.92 16.70
CA ARG A 82 43.54 17.99 17.52
C ARG A 82 43.77 18.18 19.02
N TYR A 83 45.00 18.53 19.41
CA TYR A 83 45.34 18.81 20.81
C TYR A 83 44.79 20.17 21.26
N LEU A 84 44.85 21.22 20.41
CA LEU A 84 44.21 22.50 20.71
C LEU A 84 42.69 22.42 20.76
N VAL A 85 42.05 21.65 19.88
CA VAL A 85 40.60 21.41 19.90
C VAL A 85 40.20 20.71 21.19
N TYR A 86 40.96 19.69 21.60
CA TYR A 86 40.77 19.00 22.88
C TYR A 86 40.85 19.99 24.06
N LEU A 87 41.91 20.79 24.14
CA LEU A 87 42.10 21.76 25.22
C LEU A 87 41.06 22.88 25.21
N SER A 88 40.67 23.36 24.02
CA SER A 88 39.62 24.37 23.82
C SER A 88 38.30 23.90 24.42
N ALA A 89 37.93 22.66 24.14
CA ALA A 89 36.73 22.06 24.68
C ALA A 89 36.81 21.80 26.19
N MET A 90 37.91 21.24 26.70
CA MET A 90 38.10 21.04 28.15
C MET A 90 38.07 22.37 28.92
N SER A 91 38.44 23.48 28.28
CA SER A 91 38.39 24.81 28.87
C SER A 91 36.99 25.31 29.23
N ALA A 92 35.93 24.73 28.66
CA ALA A 92 34.55 25.00 29.07
C ALA A 92 34.35 24.84 30.58
N LYS A 93 35.02 23.83 31.16
CA LYS A 93 34.97 23.47 32.57
C LYS A 93 36.01 24.20 33.43
N ALA A 94 36.95 24.89 32.81
CA ALA A 94 38.02 25.60 33.49
C ALA A 94 37.57 27.00 33.96
N SER A 95 38.30 27.59 34.90
CA SER A 95 38.07 28.96 35.35
C SER A 95 38.32 29.97 34.21
N PRO A 96 37.71 31.17 34.25
CA PRO A 96 37.96 32.23 33.26
C PRO A 96 39.46 32.55 33.08
N ALA A 97 40.23 32.51 34.17
CA ALA A 97 41.67 32.76 34.15
C ALA A 97 42.48 31.63 33.49
N ALA A 98 42.01 30.38 33.58
CA ALA A 98 42.61 29.27 32.85
C ALA A 98 42.23 29.27 31.36
N ARG A 99 41.03 29.76 31.00
CA ARG A 99 40.60 29.91 29.61
C ARG A 99 41.34 30.98 28.83
N GLU A 100 41.79 32.04 29.50
CA GLU A 100 42.48 33.19 28.86
C GLU A 100 43.72 32.77 28.05
N VAL A 101 44.38 31.67 28.44
CA VAL A 101 45.57 31.16 27.72
C VAL A 101 45.27 30.65 26.31
N LEU A 102 44.03 30.23 26.02
CA LEU A 102 43.61 29.79 24.68
C LEU A 102 43.37 30.96 23.72
N SER A 103 43.20 32.17 24.25
CA SER A 103 42.95 33.37 23.46
C SER A 103 43.48 34.59 24.23
N PRO A 104 44.81 34.82 24.24
CA PRO A 104 45.37 35.94 24.96
C PRO A 104 44.77 37.25 24.45
N ALA A 105 44.33 38.10 25.39
CA ALA A 105 43.70 39.37 25.07
C ALA A 105 44.65 40.27 24.27
N GLN A 106 44.31 40.56 23.00
CA GLN A 106 44.50 41.83 22.28
C GLN A 106 44.08 41.66 20.80
N ALA A 107 43.45 42.61 20.12
CA ALA A 107 43.33 44.03 20.38
C ALA A 107 41.87 44.47 20.23
N GLN A 108 41.48 45.50 20.99
CA GLN A 108 40.38 46.37 20.62
C GLN A 108 40.49 46.67 19.12
N VAL A 109 39.39 46.48 18.39
CA VAL A 109 39.23 47.04 17.05
C VAL A 109 39.23 48.56 17.22
N ALA A 110 40.42 49.16 17.29
CA ALA A 110 40.56 50.59 17.25
C ALA A 110 40.11 51.07 15.85
N PRO A 111 39.36 52.18 15.75
CA PRO A 111 39.06 52.79 14.47
C PRO A 111 40.39 53.16 13.78
N VAL A 112 40.54 52.76 12.52
CA VAL A 112 41.74 53.01 11.72
C VAL A 112 41.91 54.52 11.54
N ARG A 113 43.05 55.08 11.97
CA ARG A 113 43.56 56.34 11.42
C ARG A 113 44.34 56.01 10.14
N LEU A 114 43.79 56.40 8.99
CA LEU A 114 44.47 56.31 7.70
C LEU A 114 45.77 57.12 7.72
N ARG A 115 46.90 56.51 7.38
CA ARG A 115 48.09 57.28 6.94
C ARG A 115 47.92 57.57 5.46
N ALA A 116 47.87 58.86 5.12
CA ALA A 116 47.94 59.31 3.74
C ALA A 116 49.32 58.97 3.16
N GLY A 117 49.32 58.30 2.00
CA GLY A 117 50.48 58.21 1.12
C GLY A 117 51.21 56.88 1.12
N THR A 118 50.60 55.85 0.54
CA THR A 118 51.27 54.90 -0.39
C THR A 118 50.21 54.14 -1.20
N LEU A 119 50.15 54.44 -2.50
CA LEU A 119 49.37 53.72 -3.52
C LEU A 119 49.98 52.34 -3.76
N ALA A 120 49.67 51.36 -2.89
CA ALA A 120 49.87 49.92 -3.14
C ALA A 120 49.29 48.98 -2.04
N ALA A 121 48.60 49.50 -1.01
CA ALA A 121 47.72 48.70 -0.17
C ALA A 121 46.32 48.73 -0.80
N ALA A 122 45.96 47.64 -1.49
CA ALA A 122 44.84 47.53 -2.41
C ALA A 122 43.48 47.92 -1.80
N ALA A 123 42.56 48.35 -2.67
CA ALA A 123 41.30 49.05 -2.45
C ALA A 123 40.32 48.56 -1.36
N ASN A 124 40.60 47.46 -0.65
CA ASN A 124 39.73 46.87 0.36
C ASN A 124 40.09 47.30 1.80
N PRO A 125 39.22 48.06 2.50
CA PRO A 125 39.49 48.52 3.87
C PRO A 125 39.60 47.39 4.89
N ASP A 126 39.00 46.22 4.62
CA ASP A 126 39.05 45.06 5.51
C ASP A 126 40.48 44.49 5.65
N CYS A 127 41.32 44.69 4.63
CA CYS A 127 42.69 44.16 4.55
C CYS A 127 43.77 45.16 4.99
N ALA A 128 43.40 46.36 5.44
CA ALA A 128 44.32 47.45 5.78
C ALA A 128 44.96 47.28 7.18
N ARG A 129 45.59 46.12 7.42
CA ARG A 129 46.11 45.70 8.74
C ARG A 129 47.60 45.41 8.67
N SER A 130 48.35 45.81 9.70
CA SER A 130 49.82 45.70 9.74
C SER A 130 50.33 44.30 10.06
N GLN A 131 49.51 43.44 10.66
CA GLN A 131 49.85 42.06 11.00
C GLN A 131 48.65 41.15 10.71
N PRO A 132 48.87 39.91 10.22
CA PRO A 132 47.80 38.93 10.03
C PRO A 132 47.29 38.42 11.39
N TYR A 133 46.01 38.03 11.43
CA TYR A 133 45.46 37.29 12.55
C TYR A 133 45.65 35.79 12.32
N ARG A 134 46.30 35.08 13.25
CA ARG A 134 46.56 33.65 13.11
C ARG A 134 45.52 32.84 13.88
N TYR A 135 44.82 31.93 13.21
CA TYR A 135 43.85 31.01 13.81
C TYR A 135 43.85 29.68 13.06
N LEU A 136 43.80 28.56 13.80
CA LEU A 136 43.90 27.19 13.23
C LEU A 136 45.02 27.05 12.19
N ASN A 137 46.23 27.50 12.56
CA ASN A 137 47.42 27.51 11.68
C ASN A 137 47.30 28.28 10.35
N LYS A 138 46.24 29.06 10.15
CA LYS A 138 46.04 29.93 8.99
C LYS A 138 46.19 31.39 9.36
N ASP A 139 46.89 32.15 8.52
CA ASP A 139 47.03 33.60 8.63
C ASP A 139 45.91 34.29 7.84
N TYR A 140 45.08 35.09 8.52
CA TYR A 140 44.00 35.89 7.96
C TYR A 140 44.42 37.35 7.86
N ARG A 141 44.38 37.90 6.65
CA ARG A 141 44.86 39.27 6.36
C ARG A 141 43.73 40.29 6.24
N CYS A 142 42.48 39.84 6.13
CA CYS A 142 41.32 40.70 6.00
C CYS A 142 40.27 40.32 7.05
N TRP A 143 39.60 41.31 7.64
CA TRP A 143 38.41 41.05 8.45
C TRP A 143 37.40 42.20 8.44
N ALA A 144 36.13 41.83 8.47
CA ALA A 144 34.99 42.74 8.50
C ALA A 144 34.11 42.46 9.71
N ASN A 145 33.62 43.52 10.36
CA ASN A 145 32.69 43.40 11.48
C ASN A 145 31.26 43.52 10.98
N VAL A 146 30.38 42.67 11.50
CA VAL A 146 28.95 42.70 11.20
C VAL A 146 28.17 42.23 12.43
N ASP A 147 27.31 43.07 12.98
CA ASP A 147 26.32 42.69 14.00
C ASP A 147 26.84 41.84 15.20
N ASN A 148 28.00 42.23 15.75
CA ASN A 148 28.78 41.54 16.80
C ASN A 148 29.50 40.24 16.38
N PHE A 149 29.61 40.01 15.08
CA PHE A 149 30.46 39.00 14.46
C PHE A 149 31.65 39.65 13.77
N VAL A 150 32.73 38.91 13.66
CA VAL A 150 33.90 39.26 12.85
C VAL A 150 34.16 38.14 11.84
N VAL A 151 34.13 38.50 10.55
CA VAL A 151 34.42 37.59 9.45
C VAL A 151 35.89 37.75 9.06
N PHE A 152 36.70 36.73 9.27
CA PHE A 152 38.10 36.64 8.87
C PHE A 152 38.22 35.93 7.53
N TYR A 153 38.95 36.51 6.58
CA TYR A 153 39.11 35.96 5.24
C TYR A 153 40.42 36.38 4.56
N ASN A 154 40.74 35.73 3.44
CA ASN A 154 41.85 36.09 2.56
C ASN A 154 41.35 36.24 1.11
N VAL A 155 41.69 37.36 0.47
CA VAL A 155 41.34 37.62 -0.94
C VAL A 155 42.06 36.64 -1.90
N THR A 156 43.22 36.11 -1.50
CA THR A 156 43.98 35.12 -2.27
C THR A 156 44.04 33.80 -1.49
N GLY A 157 43.58 32.70 -2.08
CA GLY A 157 43.65 31.36 -1.47
C GLY A 157 42.73 31.17 -0.24
N GLY A 158 41.66 31.96 -0.14
CA GLY A 158 40.67 31.82 0.93
C GLY A 158 39.21 32.11 0.53
N VAL A 159 38.99 32.70 -0.64
CA VAL A 159 37.67 32.95 -1.25
C VAL A 159 37.83 32.70 -2.75
N PRO A 160 36.84 32.14 -3.48
CA PRO A 160 36.93 31.97 -4.91
C PRO A 160 37.02 33.34 -5.60
N PRO A 161 37.64 33.40 -6.80
CA PRO A 161 37.74 34.62 -7.56
C PRO A 161 36.35 35.09 -7.97
N THR A 162 35.83 36.08 -7.25
CA THR A 162 34.54 36.74 -7.52
C THR A 162 34.76 38.19 -7.93
N PRO A 163 33.78 38.84 -8.58
CA PRO A 163 33.81 40.29 -8.77
C PRO A 163 34.09 41.01 -7.45
N VAL A 164 34.73 42.17 -7.54
CA VAL A 164 34.97 43.01 -6.37
C VAL A 164 33.96 44.16 -6.36
N GLU A 165 33.40 44.40 -5.18
CA GLU A 165 32.57 45.55 -4.88
C GLU A 165 33.34 46.86 -5.08
N SER A 166 32.63 47.98 -5.14
CA SER A 166 33.23 49.32 -5.31
C SER A 166 34.26 49.68 -4.22
N ASN A 167 34.18 49.04 -3.04
CA ASN A 167 35.11 49.16 -1.94
C ASN A 167 36.24 48.10 -1.96
N GLY A 168 36.42 47.37 -3.06
CA GLY A 168 37.46 46.34 -3.22
C GLY A 168 37.21 45.01 -2.51
N ARG A 169 36.06 44.83 -1.83
CA ARG A 169 35.67 43.57 -1.17
C ARG A 169 35.20 42.54 -2.20
N PRO A 170 35.58 41.25 -2.12
CA PRO A 170 34.98 40.22 -2.99
C PRO A 170 33.47 40.12 -2.76
N THR A 171 32.66 40.05 -3.82
CA THR A 171 31.18 39.97 -3.74
C THR A 171 30.72 38.77 -2.90
N ALA A 172 31.41 37.63 -2.96
CA ALA A 172 31.13 36.48 -2.08
C ALA A 172 31.20 36.84 -0.59
N VAL A 173 32.20 37.63 -0.19
CA VAL A 173 32.34 38.10 1.20
C VAL A 173 31.26 39.12 1.54
N GLN A 174 30.87 39.97 0.57
CA GLN A 174 29.77 40.92 0.77
C GLN A 174 28.44 40.20 1.01
N ASN A 175 28.08 39.23 0.16
CA ASN A 175 26.88 38.41 0.33
C ASN A 175 26.85 37.70 1.69
N MET A 176 28.00 37.17 2.12
CA MET A 176 28.13 36.54 3.43
C MET A 176 27.90 37.52 4.59
N LEU A 177 28.46 38.73 4.52
CA LEU A 177 28.23 39.75 5.54
C LEU A 177 26.75 40.15 5.60
N ASP A 178 26.10 40.29 4.45
CA ASP A 178 24.67 40.62 4.38
C ASP A 178 23.81 39.48 4.94
N GLY A 179 24.12 38.22 4.58
CA GLY A 179 23.48 37.03 5.13
C GLY A 179 23.61 36.94 6.65
N VAL A 180 24.80 37.18 7.20
CA VAL A 180 25.04 37.21 8.66
C VAL A 180 24.26 38.33 9.34
N ALA A 181 24.28 39.55 8.78
CA ALA A 181 23.54 40.69 9.34
C ALA A 181 22.04 40.41 9.41
N ILE A 182 21.47 39.88 8.32
CA ILE A 182 20.06 39.56 8.21
C ILE A 182 19.69 38.42 9.17
N ALA A 183 20.47 37.36 9.20
CA ALA A 183 20.24 36.21 10.06
C ALA A 183 20.30 36.61 11.55
N ALA A 184 21.38 37.28 11.99
CA ALA A 184 21.52 37.71 13.38
C ALA A 184 20.39 38.65 13.82
N THR A 185 20.04 39.65 13.00
CA THR A 185 18.92 40.55 13.27
C THR A 185 17.59 39.78 13.35
N THR A 186 17.36 38.85 12.42
CA THR A 186 16.14 38.05 12.37
C THR A 186 16.02 37.14 13.58
N TYR A 187 17.08 36.42 13.94
CA TYR A 187 17.10 35.50 15.08
C TYR A 187 16.87 36.24 16.40
N ARG A 188 17.49 37.41 16.60
CA ARG A 188 17.21 38.26 17.77
C ARG A 188 15.79 38.80 17.77
N SER A 189 15.21 39.14 16.61
CA SER A 189 13.81 39.56 16.51
C SER A 189 12.82 38.44 16.87
N MET A 190 13.20 37.18 16.66
CA MET A 190 12.46 35.99 17.12
C MET A 190 12.73 35.67 18.61
N GLY A 191 13.58 36.47 19.25
CA GLY A 191 13.88 36.41 20.68
C GLY A 191 14.93 35.38 21.07
N TYR A 192 15.77 34.94 20.14
CA TYR A 192 16.98 34.17 20.46
C TYR A 192 18.07 35.13 20.96
N ASP A 193 18.83 34.69 21.96
CA ASP A 193 19.84 35.52 22.62
C ASP A 193 21.19 34.81 22.70
N ILE A 194 22.26 35.56 22.53
CA ILE A 194 23.66 35.13 22.65
C ILE A 194 24.43 36.23 23.38
N THR A 195 25.61 35.91 23.91
CA THR A 195 26.49 36.92 24.52
C THR A 195 26.83 38.03 23.52
N ASN A 196 26.14 39.16 23.62
CA ASN A 196 26.25 40.27 22.68
C ASN A 196 27.21 41.35 23.22
N ASN A 197 28.47 40.98 23.43
CA ASN A 197 29.51 41.90 23.89
C ASN A 197 30.39 42.34 22.70
N ALA A 198 30.26 43.60 22.28
CA ALA A 198 31.08 44.20 21.21
C ALA A 198 32.60 44.16 21.47
N SER A 199 33.01 43.96 22.72
CA SER A 199 34.43 43.79 23.09
C SER A 199 34.92 42.35 22.89
N VAL A 200 34.01 41.40 22.67
CA VAL A 200 34.26 39.96 22.53
C VAL A 200 33.33 39.41 21.42
N PRO A 201 33.56 39.76 20.14
CA PRO A 201 32.69 39.34 19.05
C PRO A 201 32.81 37.83 18.77
N HIS A 202 31.79 37.26 18.15
CA HIS A 202 31.82 35.89 17.63
C HIS A 202 32.65 35.80 16.35
N GLY A 203 33.40 34.71 16.18
CA GLY A 203 34.30 34.52 15.03
C GLY A 203 33.66 33.74 13.90
N ILE A 204 33.88 34.19 12.67
CA ILE A 204 33.58 33.45 11.45
C ILE A 204 34.84 33.40 10.60
N PHE A 205 35.33 32.21 10.28
CA PHE A 205 36.60 32.02 9.56
C PHE A 205 36.38 31.39 8.20
N LEU A 206 36.70 32.14 7.14
CA LEU A 206 36.52 31.72 5.76
C LEU A 206 37.83 31.23 5.13
N GLY A 207 37.79 30.02 4.58
CA GLY A 207 38.92 29.34 3.99
C GLY A 207 39.53 28.25 4.88
N VAL A 208 38.77 27.67 5.80
CA VAL A 208 39.23 26.52 6.58
C VAL A 208 38.89 25.25 5.79
N ASP A 209 39.83 24.77 4.98
CA ASP A 209 39.64 23.60 4.10
C ASP A 209 39.99 22.26 4.76
N SER A 210 40.60 22.31 5.94
CA SER A 210 40.97 21.14 6.73
C SER A 210 40.97 21.48 8.21
N LEU A 211 40.52 20.54 9.03
CA LEU A 211 40.64 20.58 10.49
C LEU A 211 41.11 19.22 10.99
N ALA A 212 42.17 19.17 11.78
CA ALA A 212 42.69 17.92 12.36
C ALA A 212 42.93 16.81 11.31
N GLY A 213 43.47 17.19 10.14
CA GLY A 213 43.77 16.29 9.03
C GLY A 213 42.58 15.74 8.24
N ARG A 214 41.36 16.22 8.51
CA ARG A 214 40.15 15.89 7.73
C ARG A 214 39.76 17.06 6.84
N PRO A 215 39.32 16.81 5.59
CA PRO A 215 38.80 17.86 4.73
C PRO A 215 37.54 18.47 5.36
N VAL A 216 37.42 19.78 5.25
CA VAL A 216 36.22 20.53 5.59
C VAL A 216 35.61 20.93 4.25
N ASP A 217 34.66 20.13 3.77
CA ASP A 217 34.02 20.34 2.47
C ASP A 217 32.67 21.06 2.61
N VAL A 218 32.16 21.17 3.83
CA VAL A 218 30.93 21.90 4.19
C VAL A 218 31.19 22.78 5.41
N PRO A 219 30.52 23.93 5.51
CA PRO A 219 30.53 24.73 6.72
C PRO A 219 30.11 23.96 7.97
N PHE A 220 30.64 24.36 9.13
CA PHE A 220 30.18 23.86 10.42
C PHE A 220 30.54 24.84 11.55
N VAL A 221 29.88 24.70 12.70
CA VAL A 221 30.16 25.50 13.90
C VAL A 221 30.90 24.68 14.96
N LEU A 222 32.04 25.18 15.39
CA LEU A 222 32.69 24.69 16.60
C LEU A 222 31.89 25.19 17.82
N PRO A 223 31.55 24.33 18.79
CA PRO A 223 30.87 24.76 20.00
C PRO A 223 31.71 25.75 20.84
N ILE A 224 33.04 25.63 20.77
CA ILE A 224 33.99 26.51 21.47
C ILE A 224 35.20 26.76 20.58
N GLY A 225 35.40 28.02 20.18
CA GLY A 225 36.51 28.45 19.32
C GLY A 225 37.02 29.85 19.68
N TYR A 226 37.01 30.76 18.71
CA TYR A 226 37.41 32.16 18.89
C TYR A 226 36.68 32.81 20.07
N ASN A 227 37.43 33.51 20.92
CA ASN A 227 36.94 34.12 22.16
C ASN A 227 36.26 33.14 23.14
N ALA A 228 36.57 31.83 23.05
CA ALA A 228 35.90 30.78 23.81
C ALA A 228 34.38 30.75 23.59
N MET A 229 33.94 31.14 22.39
CA MET A 229 32.54 31.15 21.97
C MET A 229 32.34 30.24 20.75
N PRO A 230 31.08 29.83 20.46
CA PRO A 230 30.80 29.12 19.23
C PRO A 230 31.29 29.90 18.01
N THR A 231 31.99 29.21 17.11
CA THR A 231 32.77 29.80 16.02
C THR A 231 32.43 29.09 14.71
N VAL A 232 32.04 29.88 13.70
CA VAL A 232 31.67 29.35 12.38
C VAL A 232 32.94 29.14 11.55
N LEU A 233 33.11 27.96 11.00
CA LEU A 233 34.19 27.63 10.07
C LEU A 233 33.59 27.38 8.69
N MET A 234 34.08 28.11 7.69
CA MET A 234 33.65 28.03 6.31
C MET A 234 34.85 27.60 5.45
N PRO A 235 34.71 26.62 4.55
CA PRO A 235 35.76 26.30 3.59
C PRO A 235 35.96 27.42 2.57
N SER A 236 37.05 27.34 1.80
CA SER A 236 37.45 28.36 0.83
C SER A 236 36.46 28.49 -0.31
N ASP A 237 35.66 27.45 -0.58
CA ASP A 237 34.57 27.44 -1.56
C ASP A 237 33.39 26.62 -1.01
N PRO A 238 32.55 27.23 -0.14
CA PRO A 238 31.44 26.55 0.52
C PRO A 238 30.25 26.26 -0.40
N VAL A 239 30.41 26.40 -1.73
CA VAL A 239 29.35 26.29 -2.76
C VAL A 239 28.34 27.46 -2.72
N ASP A 240 28.05 28.04 -1.55
CA ASP A 240 27.06 29.11 -1.36
C ASP A 240 27.49 30.11 -0.26
N TYR A 241 27.36 31.41 -0.55
CA TYR A 241 27.79 32.50 0.34
C TYR A 241 26.63 33.27 1.00
N ASP A 242 25.38 32.86 0.82
CA ASP A 242 24.19 33.46 1.42
C ASP A 242 23.45 32.47 2.33
N TYR A 243 23.13 31.27 1.85
CA TYR A 243 22.41 30.23 2.61
C TYR A 243 23.24 29.69 3.78
N TRP A 244 24.49 29.27 3.52
CA TRP A 244 25.30 28.64 4.57
C TRP A 244 25.56 29.57 5.76
N PRO A 245 25.92 30.85 5.58
CA PRO A 245 26.03 31.77 6.70
C PRO A 245 24.74 31.89 7.51
N ARG A 246 23.55 31.80 6.90
CA ARG A 246 22.27 31.84 7.64
C ARG A 246 22.07 30.57 8.47
N HIS A 247 22.30 29.40 7.87
CA HIS A 247 22.19 28.10 8.53
C HIS A 247 23.16 27.98 9.71
N GLU A 248 24.46 28.14 9.44
CA GLU A 248 25.52 27.96 10.44
C GLU A 248 25.42 28.97 11.58
N LEU A 249 25.03 30.21 11.28
CA LEU A 249 24.86 31.21 12.33
C LEU A 249 23.80 30.79 13.35
N PHE A 250 22.77 30.03 12.95
CA PHE A 250 21.77 29.57 13.91
C PHE A 250 22.34 28.56 14.91
N HIS A 251 23.34 27.74 14.51
CA HIS A 251 24.04 26.86 15.45
C HIS A 251 24.77 27.65 16.56
N VAL A 252 25.29 28.85 16.27
CA VAL A 252 25.85 29.75 17.31
C VAL A 252 24.81 30.09 18.36
N PHE A 253 23.57 30.38 17.95
CA PHE A 253 22.47 30.61 18.88
C PHE A 253 22.10 29.33 19.63
N GLN A 254 21.96 28.19 18.94
CA GLN A 254 21.61 26.92 19.57
C GLN A 254 22.59 26.50 20.68
N TYR A 255 23.90 26.69 20.47
CA TYR A 255 24.91 26.37 21.49
C TYR A 255 24.79 27.21 22.76
N SER A 256 24.12 28.38 22.73
CA SER A 256 23.80 29.14 23.96
C SER A 256 22.69 28.50 24.81
N TYR A 257 21.96 27.55 24.25
CA TYR A 257 20.88 26.80 24.91
C TYR A 257 21.30 25.38 25.30
N TRP A 258 22.53 24.96 24.97
CA TRP A 258 23.06 23.65 25.31
C TRP A 258 24.27 23.82 26.24
N ASP A 259 24.29 23.14 27.39
CA ASP A 259 25.38 23.27 28.36
C ASP A 259 26.74 22.89 27.73
N THR A 260 27.58 23.91 27.59
CA THR A 260 28.92 23.84 26.99
C THR A 260 29.86 22.81 27.63
N GLY A 261 29.65 22.46 28.91
CA GLY A 261 30.47 21.47 29.61
C GLY A 261 30.23 20.04 29.12
N GLU A 262 29.01 19.71 28.71
CA GLU A 262 28.63 18.38 28.23
C GLU A 262 28.88 18.23 26.72
N VAL A 263 28.64 19.31 25.96
CA VAL A 263 28.95 19.38 24.51
C VAL A 263 30.43 19.21 24.24
N ALA A 264 31.28 19.82 25.07
CA ALA A 264 32.73 19.77 24.93
C ALA A 264 33.33 18.39 25.19
N GLU A 265 32.77 17.60 26.12
CA GLU A 265 33.22 16.22 26.34
C GLU A 265 32.77 15.29 25.22
N ASP A 266 31.51 15.40 24.78
CA ASP A 266 30.97 14.58 23.69
C ASP A 266 31.61 14.89 22.33
N ALA A 267 31.91 16.17 22.04
CA ALA A 267 32.56 16.58 20.79
C ALA A 267 34.03 16.15 20.68
N VAL A 268 34.72 16.02 21.82
CA VAL A 268 36.17 15.76 21.88
C VAL A 268 36.51 14.29 21.92
N TRP A 269 35.72 13.48 22.61
CA TRP A 269 36.13 12.12 22.91
C TRP A 269 35.84 11.12 21.80
N GLU A 270 34.90 11.40 20.89
CA GLU A 270 34.63 10.56 19.70
C GLU A 270 33.93 11.37 18.62
N PHE A 271 34.64 12.28 17.92
CA PHE A 271 34.12 13.12 16.81
C PHE A 271 32.90 12.45 16.12
N VAL A 272 31.72 12.82 16.64
CA VAL A 272 30.34 12.43 16.34
C VAL A 272 29.87 10.96 16.42
N ALA A 273 29.95 10.31 17.59
CA ALA A 273 29.22 9.04 17.82
C ALA A 273 28.48 8.88 19.17
N SER A 274 28.41 9.90 20.04
CA SER A 274 27.68 9.75 21.32
C SER A 274 26.16 9.73 21.10
N ASP A 275 25.46 8.87 21.85
CA ASP A 275 24.00 8.77 21.84
C ASP A 275 23.33 10.12 22.11
N ARG A 276 23.94 10.93 22.99
CA ARG A 276 23.42 12.25 23.36
C ARG A 276 23.61 13.28 22.26
N PHE A 277 24.79 13.34 21.65
CA PHE A 277 25.04 14.26 20.53
C PHE A 277 24.14 13.92 19.35
N GLY A 278 24.06 12.66 18.94
CA GLY A 278 23.17 12.24 17.85
C GLY A 278 21.69 12.58 18.12
N SER A 279 21.26 12.40 19.38
CA SER A 279 19.91 12.76 19.82
C SER A 279 19.62 14.26 19.82
N MET A 280 20.65 15.10 19.87
CA MET A 280 20.54 16.55 19.73
C MET A 280 20.68 17.00 18.27
N ASN A 281 21.57 16.37 17.51
CA ASN A 281 22.00 16.82 16.18
C ASN A 281 20.86 16.87 15.16
N TRP A 282 19.98 15.87 15.12
CA TRP A 282 18.85 15.87 14.17
C TRP A 282 17.98 17.12 14.33
N TRP A 283 17.78 17.58 15.57
CA TRP A 283 16.99 18.79 15.88
C TRP A 283 17.80 20.06 15.63
N MET A 284 19.12 20.03 15.85
CA MET A 284 20.01 21.14 15.49
C MET A 284 19.94 21.45 14.00
N GLU A 285 20.19 20.45 13.15
CA GLU A 285 20.15 20.61 11.70
C GLU A 285 18.74 20.98 11.21
N SER A 286 17.72 20.27 11.70
CA SER A 286 16.32 20.54 11.36
C SER A 286 15.89 21.97 11.69
N THR A 287 16.28 22.49 12.85
CA THR A 287 15.91 23.86 13.25
C THR A 287 16.82 24.94 12.67
N ALA A 288 18.06 24.61 12.29
CA ALA A 288 18.93 25.52 11.53
C ALA A 288 18.41 25.72 10.10
N GLU A 289 17.94 24.66 9.43
CA GLU A 289 17.25 24.78 8.14
C GLU A 289 15.95 25.58 8.24
N TRP A 290 15.14 25.29 9.27
CA TRP A 290 13.93 26.08 9.54
C TRP A 290 14.27 27.56 9.79
N ALA A 291 15.34 27.85 10.54
CA ALA A 291 15.75 29.22 10.84
C ALA A 291 16.24 29.95 9.59
N ALA A 292 17.06 29.30 8.75
CA ALA A 292 17.52 29.83 7.47
C ALA A 292 16.31 30.21 6.59
N HIS A 293 15.31 29.33 6.48
CA HIS A 293 14.04 29.62 5.82
C HIS A 293 13.32 30.84 6.40
N GLN A 294 13.23 30.96 7.74
CA GLN A 294 12.62 32.13 8.37
C GLN A 294 13.31 33.45 8.00
N THR A 295 14.63 33.44 7.76
CA THR A 295 15.35 34.65 7.31
C THR A 295 14.88 35.12 5.93
N TYR A 296 14.63 34.19 5.00
CA TYR A 296 14.13 34.49 3.66
C TYR A 296 12.66 34.94 3.67
N VAL A 297 11.82 34.27 4.47
CA VAL A 297 10.40 34.63 4.60
C VAL A 297 10.22 36.03 5.19
N LYS A 298 11.05 36.41 6.18
CA LYS A 298 10.97 37.72 6.85
C LYS A 298 11.68 38.84 6.09
N ASN A 299 12.62 38.50 5.19
CA ASN A 299 13.38 39.47 4.39
C ASN A 299 13.36 39.10 2.89
N PRO A 300 12.17 39.04 2.25
CA PRO A 300 12.03 38.54 0.88
C PRO A 300 12.70 39.42 -0.18
N SER A 301 13.08 40.66 0.16
CA SER A 301 13.73 41.60 -0.74
C SER A 301 15.25 41.37 -0.90
N HIS A 302 15.87 40.53 -0.06
CA HIS A 302 17.30 40.24 -0.12
C HIS A 302 17.53 38.75 -0.38
N VAL A 303 17.56 38.41 -1.66
CA VAL A 303 17.91 37.08 -2.18
C VAL A 303 18.91 37.33 -3.32
N PRO A 304 20.23 37.35 -3.03
CA PRO A 304 21.26 37.63 -4.02
C PRO A 304 21.21 36.66 -5.21
N ASP A 305 20.83 35.41 -4.94
CA ASP A 305 20.66 34.34 -5.93
C ASP A 305 19.45 33.47 -5.54
N PRO A 306 18.39 33.40 -6.36
CA PRO A 306 17.22 32.55 -6.09
C PRO A 306 17.54 31.06 -5.96
N ASP A 307 18.57 30.56 -6.65
CA ASP A 307 18.93 29.14 -6.57
C ASP A 307 19.58 28.80 -5.22
N GLN A 308 20.30 29.77 -4.62
CA GLN A 308 20.90 29.68 -3.29
C GLN A 308 19.84 29.71 -2.18
N ARG A 309 18.78 30.51 -2.35
CA ARG A 309 17.63 30.50 -1.44
C ARG A 309 16.99 29.11 -1.37
N ASP A 310 16.79 28.45 -2.51
CA ASP A 310 16.08 27.17 -2.58
C ASP A 310 16.87 26.01 -1.93
N MET A 311 18.15 26.22 -1.55
CA MET A 311 19.01 25.20 -0.93
C MET A 311 18.51 24.68 0.41
N TYR A 312 17.79 25.47 1.22
CA TYR A 312 17.26 24.97 2.51
C TYR A 312 16.30 23.78 2.32
N ALA A 313 15.59 23.75 1.19
CA ALA A 313 14.60 22.74 0.89
C ALA A 313 15.18 21.53 0.14
N ARG A 314 16.47 21.51 -0.19
CA ARG A 314 17.09 20.47 -1.05
C ARG A 314 16.90 19.06 -0.51
N SER A 315 16.86 18.95 0.82
CA SER A 315 16.86 17.68 1.54
C SER A 315 15.45 17.16 1.89
N VAL A 316 14.37 17.84 1.47
CA VAL A 316 12.98 17.36 1.69
C VAL A 316 12.81 15.92 1.22
N GLY A 317 13.37 15.57 0.06
CA GLY A 317 13.25 14.24 -0.50
C GLY A 317 13.99 13.18 0.30
N ALA A 318 15.16 13.49 0.89
CA ALA A 318 15.91 12.55 1.73
C ALA A 318 15.13 12.16 3.00
N PHE A 319 14.36 13.09 3.57
CA PHE A 319 13.49 12.80 4.71
C PHE A 319 12.26 11.97 4.32
N LEU A 320 11.60 12.33 3.22
CA LEU A 320 10.33 11.71 2.80
C LEU A 320 10.48 10.47 1.90
N SER A 321 11.68 10.14 1.45
CA SER A 321 11.98 8.88 0.74
C SER A 321 12.05 7.68 1.68
N ASP A 322 12.22 7.92 2.98
CA ASP A 322 12.12 6.90 4.02
C ASP A 322 11.27 7.42 5.20
N PRO A 323 9.94 7.51 5.03
CA PRO A 323 9.07 8.04 6.06
C PRO A 323 8.90 7.07 7.25
N GLY A 324 9.26 5.78 7.09
CA GLY A 324 9.11 4.76 8.13
C GLY A 324 10.17 4.85 9.23
N SER A 325 11.35 5.39 8.90
CA SER A 325 12.46 5.65 9.83
C SER A 325 12.07 6.54 11.01
N ALA A 326 12.82 6.42 12.11
CA ALA A 326 12.56 7.16 13.33
C ALA A 326 12.53 8.67 13.04
N LEU A 327 11.67 9.40 13.76
CA LEU A 327 11.54 10.85 13.59
C LEU A 327 12.86 11.56 13.92
N ASN A 328 13.55 11.09 14.96
CA ASN A 328 14.86 11.56 15.40
C ASN A 328 16.01 10.72 14.84
N ALA A 329 15.81 9.94 13.77
CA ALA A 329 16.91 9.27 13.11
C ALA A 329 17.91 10.31 12.58
N TRP A 330 19.19 10.07 12.83
CA TRP A 330 20.27 10.93 12.38
C TRP A 330 21.28 10.09 11.61
N ASP A 331 21.81 10.67 10.54
CA ASP A 331 22.62 10.02 9.52
C ASP A 331 24.10 10.46 9.57
N GLY A 332 24.54 10.95 10.74
CA GLY A 332 25.86 11.55 10.92
C GLY A 332 25.87 13.06 10.69
N LEU A 333 27.04 13.70 10.88
CA LEU A 333 27.23 15.09 10.49
C LEU A 333 27.12 15.26 8.98
N GLY A 334 26.46 16.33 8.53
CA GLY A 334 26.22 16.55 7.11
C GLY A 334 25.18 15.59 6.49
N GLY A 335 24.52 14.78 7.32
CA GLY A 335 23.50 13.84 6.89
C GLY A 335 22.23 14.53 6.38
N SER A 336 21.89 14.30 5.11
CA SER A 336 20.76 14.92 4.39
C SER A 336 19.40 14.77 5.08
N ARG A 337 19.14 13.65 5.78
CA ARG A 337 17.83 13.41 6.40
C ARG A 337 17.53 14.43 7.49
N SER A 338 18.53 14.77 8.30
CA SER A 338 18.40 15.70 9.42
C SER A 338 18.03 17.11 8.94
N TYR A 339 18.60 17.55 7.83
CA TYR A 339 18.21 18.80 7.16
C TYR A 339 16.76 18.75 6.69
N GLY A 340 16.36 17.70 5.97
CA GLY A 340 14.99 17.53 5.45
C GLY A 340 13.91 17.44 6.52
N ALA A 341 14.28 17.12 7.77
CA ALA A 341 13.36 17.06 8.89
C ALA A 341 12.83 18.44 9.32
N PHE A 342 13.32 19.57 8.78
CA PHE A 342 12.83 20.94 9.06
C PHE A 342 11.31 21.10 8.88
N LEU A 343 10.70 20.23 8.09
CA LEU A 343 9.24 20.14 7.94
C LEU A 343 8.53 20.00 9.29
N LEU A 344 9.11 19.29 10.27
CA LEU A 344 8.52 19.13 11.60
C LEU A 344 8.51 20.44 12.41
N PRO A 345 9.64 21.12 12.70
CA PRO A 345 9.61 22.39 13.42
C PRO A 345 8.78 23.44 12.69
N LEU A 346 8.77 23.44 11.35
CA LEU A 346 7.89 24.30 10.59
C LEU A 346 6.41 24.01 10.89
N TYR A 347 5.98 22.76 10.71
CA TYR A 347 4.61 22.32 10.95
C TYR A 347 4.19 22.62 12.40
N LEU A 348 5.01 22.26 13.39
CA LEU A 348 4.69 22.51 14.79
C LEU A 348 4.67 24.00 15.13
N THR A 349 5.46 24.84 14.47
CA THR A 349 5.37 26.31 14.62
C THR A 349 4.04 26.84 14.09
N GLU A 350 3.56 26.34 12.96
CA GLU A 350 2.24 26.71 12.42
C GLU A 350 1.09 26.28 13.35
N GLN A 351 1.25 25.20 14.10
CA GLN A 351 0.22 24.65 15.00
C GLN A 351 0.27 25.22 16.43
N ALA A 352 1.46 25.36 17.00
CA ALA A 352 1.69 25.73 18.39
C ALA A 352 1.99 27.22 18.58
N GLY A 353 2.45 27.91 17.53
CA GLY A 353 2.73 29.36 17.52
C GLY A 353 4.21 29.68 17.24
N ALA A 354 4.46 30.95 16.89
CA ALA A 354 5.76 31.43 16.39
C ALA A 354 6.96 31.22 17.35
N ASN A 355 6.70 31.09 18.66
CA ASN A 355 7.74 30.91 19.68
C ASN A 355 8.05 29.43 19.97
N PHE A 356 7.44 28.48 19.25
CA PHE A 356 7.54 27.05 19.56
C PHE A 356 9.00 26.57 19.57
N VAL A 357 9.73 26.76 18.47
CA VAL A 357 11.12 26.29 18.35
C VAL A 357 12.02 26.92 19.43
N ARG A 358 11.86 28.22 19.70
CA ARG A 358 12.60 28.89 20.78
C ARG A 358 12.29 28.30 22.14
N THR A 359 11.01 28.09 22.45
CA THR A 359 10.56 27.46 23.70
C THR A 359 11.19 26.08 23.86
N THR A 360 11.28 25.28 22.80
CA THR A 360 11.97 23.98 22.82
C THR A 360 13.44 24.12 23.23
N TRP A 361 14.18 25.06 22.64
CA TRP A 361 15.58 25.33 23.02
C TRP A 361 15.72 25.85 24.47
N GLU A 362 14.82 26.72 24.93
CA GLU A 362 14.78 27.17 26.33
C GLU A 362 14.55 26.00 27.31
N ARG A 363 13.71 25.02 26.92
CA ARG A 363 13.47 23.80 27.70
C ARG A 363 14.71 22.91 27.75
N ILE A 364 15.42 22.73 26.63
CA ILE A 364 16.70 22.00 26.59
C ILE A 364 17.68 22.61 27.62
N ARG A 365 17.85 23.94 27.61
CA ARG A 365 18.73 24.64 28.57
C ARG A 365 18.29 24.47 30.02
N SER A 366 17.02 24.71 30.29
CA SER A 366 16.50 24.78 31.68
C SER A 366 16.35 23.41 32.36
N ALA A 367 16.23 22.32 31.58
CA ALA A 367 15.92 20.99 32.09
C ALA A 367 16.94 19.91 31.72
N GLY A 368 17.99 20.24 30.94
CA GLY A 368 18.95 19.26 30.43
C GLY A 368 18.32 18.21 29.50
N ALA A 369 17.14 18.50 28.96
CA ALA A 369 16.30 17.56 28.25
C ALA A 369 16.79 17.30 26.80
N LEU A 370 16.54 16.09 26.28
CA LEU A 370 16.72 15.81 24.86
C LEU A 370 15.60 16.44 24.02
N PRO A 371 15.79 16.67 22.71
CA PRO A 371 14.82 17.38 21.87
C PRO A 371 13.39 16.84 21.94
N ILE A 372 13.20 15.52 21.94
CA ILE A 372 11.86 14.90 22.00
C ILE A 372 11.13 15.27 23.30
N GLU A 373 11.84 15.28 24.43
CA GLU A 373 11.28 15.65 25.72
C GLU A 373 10.97 17.15 25.79
N ALA A 374 11.88 17.97 25.24
CA ALA A 374 11.70 19.41 25.14
C ALA A 374 10.52 19.78 24.23
N ILE A 375 10.31 19.07 23.11
CA ILE A 375 9.15 19.22 22.22
C ILE A 375 7.86 18.92 22.99
N LYS A 376 7.79 17.78 23.69
CA LYS A 376 6.62 17.41 24.51
C LYS A 376 6.30 18.51 25.54
N SER A 377 7.32 19.08 26.18
CA SER A 377 7.16 20.19 27.14
C SER A 377 6.70 21.50 26.48
N ALA A 378 7.25 21.84 25.31
CA ALA A 378 6.97 23.09 24.59
C ALA A 378 5.55 23.13 23.98
N LEU A 379 4.91 21.98 23.78
CA LEU A 379 3.56 21.88 23.21
C LEU A 379 2.44 22.36 24.14
N ALA A 380 2.74 22.74 25.39
CA ALA A 380 1.82 23.39 26.33
C ALA A 380 0.47 22.66 26.50
N GLY A 381 0.49 21.32 26.53
CA GLY A 381 -0.70 20.47 26.70
C GLY A 381 -1.38 20.01 25.41
N ARG A 382 -0.87 20.39 24.22
CA ARG A 382 -1.30 19.79 22.95
C ARG A 382 -0.83 18.34 22.83
N ASP A 383 -1.66 17.49 22.25
CA ASP A 383 -1.34 16.08 22.05
C ASP A 383 -0.35 15.89 20.90
N LEU A 384 0.89 15.54 21.23
CA LEU A 384 1.94 15.25 20.26
C LEU A 384 1.58 14.07 19.36
N ASN A 385 0.88 13.06 19.87
CA ASN A 385 0.53 11.87 19.09
C ASN A 385 -0.41 12.25 17.94
N TRP A 386 -1.42 13.06 18.23
CA TRP A 386 -2.30 13.62 17.21
C TRP A 386 -1.55 14.50 16.21
N LEU A 387 -0.66 15.38 16.70
CA LEU A 387 0.12 16.28 15.84
C LEU A 387 1.05 15.53 14.90
N LEU A 388 1.68 14.44 15.33
CA LEU A 388 2.51 13.59 14.48
C LEU A 388 1.69 12.89 13.38
N HIS A 389 0.50 12.38 13.73
CA HIS A 389 -0.36 11.78 12.72
C HIS A 389 -0.88 12.82 11.71
N ALA A 390 -1.22 14.02 12.18
CA ALA A 390 -1.60 15.12 11.30
C ALA A 390 -0.43 15.62 10.44
N PHE A 391 0.80 15.63 10.97
CA PHE A 391 2.03 15.90 10.24
C PHE A 391 2.28 14.86 9.13
N ALA A 392 2.08 13.57 9.42
CA ALA A 392 2.13 12.51 8.42
C ALA A 392 1.13 12.74 7.28
N ILE A 393 -0.12 13.09 7.61
CA ILE A 393 -1.12 13.46 6.61
C ILE A 393 -0.67 14.70 5.82
N ALA A 394 -0.10 15.72 6.47
CA ALA A 394 0.44 16.91 5.80
C ALA A 394 1.60 16.59 4.85
N ASN A 395 2.52 15.72 5.24
CA ASN A 395 3.63 15.23 4.40
C ASN A 395 3.13 14.46 3.18
N TYR A 396 2.21 13.53 3.42
CA TYR A 396 1.64 12.74 2.33
C TYR A 396 0.90 13.60 1.32
N ARG A 397 0.25 14.64 1.81
CA ARG A 397 -0.53 15.55 1.01
C ARG A 397 0.29 16.67 0.37
N LEU A 398 1.40 17.12 0.99
CA LEU A 398 2.13 18.36 0.68
C LEU A 398 1.19 19.35 -0.06
N ALA A 399 0.03 19.67 0.51
CA ALA A 399 -1.16 20.06 -0.25
C ALA A 399 -1.12 21.49 -0.80
N GLY A 400 -1.87 21.75 -1.89
CA GLY A 400 -2.28 23.11 -2.26
C GLY A 400 -3.43 23.60 -1.36
N GLN A 401 -3.58 24.92 -1.23
CA GLN A 401 -4.51 25.58 -0.31
C GLN A 401 -5.98 25.16 -0.52
N GLN A 402 -6.68 24.71 0.53
CA GLN A 402 -8.11 24.35 0.49
C GLN A 402 -8.84 24.51 1.84
N SER A 403 -10.07 25.03 1.77
CA SER A 403 -10.90 25.49 2.90
C SER A 403 -11.34 24.43 3.91
N LEU A 404 -11.46 23.15 3.53
CA LEU A 404 -11.93 22.09 4.45
C LEU A 404 -10.81 21.45 5.29
N MET A 405 -9.54 21.72 4.99
CA MET A 405 -8.39 21.11 5.68
C MET A 405 -7.21 22.06 5.90
N GLU A 406 -7.46 23.38 5.95
CA GLU A 406 -6.43 24.40 6.20
C GLU A 406 -5.65 24.16 7.51
N THR A 407 -6.19 23.35 8.43
CA THR A 407 -5.55 22.99 9.70
C THR A 407 -4.58 21.79 9.61
N MET A 408 -4.65 20.98 8.55
CA MET A 408 -3.95 19.69 8.41
C MET A 408 -2.93 19.66 7.25
N GLY A 409 -2.60 20.82 6.69
CA GLY A 409 -1.56 20.98 5.67
C GLY A 409 -0.60 22.10 6.05
N TYR A 410 0.43 22.27 5.25
CA TYR A 410 1.37 23.39 5.38
C TYR A 410 0.71 24.69 4.91
N LYS A 411 0.97 25.79 5.62
CA LYS A 411 0.51 27.14 5.26
C LYS A 411 1.58 27.95 4.53
N ASP A 412 2.80 27.45 4.52
CA ASP A 412 3.97 28.09 3.93
C ASP A 412 3.84 28.31 2.40
N PRO A 413 4.32 29.45 1.87
CA PRO A 413 4.33 29.70 0.42
C PRO A 413 5.25 28.75 -0.38
N ASP A 414 6.27 28.15 0.24
CA ASP A 414 7.28 27.35 -0.46
C ASP A 414 6.92 25.87 -0.65
N VAL A 415 5.70 25.46 -0.30
CA VAL A 415 5.24 24.06 -0.50
C VAL A 415 5.44 23.58 -1.94
N ALA A 416 5.30 24.47 -2.93
CA ALA A 416 5.55 24.14 -4.34
C ALA A 416 7.03 23.78 -4.61
N LEU A 417 7.98 24.45 -3.95
CA LEU A 417 9.41 24.12 -4.01
C LEU A 417 9.67 22.75 -3.39
N TRP A 418 9.10 22.47 -2.22
CA TRP A 418 9.31 21.19 -1.53
C TRP A 418 8.80 20.01 -2.35
N ARG A 419 7.67 20.16 -3.05
CA ARG A 419 7.18 19.14 -4.00
C ARG A 419 8.15 18.90 -5.15
N ARG A 420 8.77 19.95 -5.71
CA ARG A 420 9.76 19.80 -6.78
C ARG A 420 10.97 19.01 -6.30
N ASN A 421 11.49 19.34 -5.12
CA ASN A 421 12.65 18.65 -4.54
C ASN A 421 12.31 17.20 -4.17
N LEU A 422 11.09 16.95 -3.67
CA LEU A 422 10.59 15.61 -3.41
C LEU A 422 10.51 14.78 -4.70
N ALA A 423 10.07 15.37 -5.82
CA ALA A 423 9.94 14.68 -7.10
C ALA A 423 11.26 14.13 -7.65
N ALA A 424 12.39 14.72 -7.25
CA ALA A 424 13.72 14.32 -7.70
C ALA A 424 14.23 13.03 -7.05
N HIS A 425 13.53 12.49 -6.03
CA HIS A 425 13.96 11.31 -5.30
C HIS A 425 13.28 10.02 -5.79
N ALA A 426 13.99 8.90 -5.67
CA ALA A 426 13.45 7.60 -6.04
C ALA A 426 12.34 7.17 -5.06
N GLY A 427 11.26 6.59 -5.59
CA GLY A 427 10.13 6.13 -4.78
C GLY A 427 9.13 7.20 -4.33
N THR A 428 9.44 8.49 -4.54
CA THR A 428 8.58 9.64 -4.17
C THR A 428 7.93 10.32 -5.38
N GLY A 429 8.21 9.80 -6.59
CA GLY A 429 7.72 10.34 -7.85
C GLY A 429 6.19 10.38 -8.00
N ALA A 430 5.76 11.12 -9.02
CA ALA A 430 4.35 11.26 -9.36
C ALA A 430 3.71 9.92 -9.74
N ASP A 431 2.42 9.78 -9.44
CA ASP A 431 1.61 8.66 -9.90
C ASP A 431 0.21 9.12 -10.31
N ALA A 432 -0.73 8.17 -10.36
CA ALA A 432 -2.11 8.40 -10.76
C ALA A 432 -2.84 9.50 -9.96
N LEU A 433 -2.32 9.94 -8.81
CA LEU A 433 -2.90 11.03 -8.02
C LEU A 433 -2.31 12.42 -8.34
N GLY A 434 -1.26 12.49 -9.15
CA GLY A 434 -0.61 13.74 -9.56
C GLY A 434 0.32 14.33 -8.48
N GLY A 435 1.56 14.64 -8.87
CA GLY A 435 2.55 15.28 -7.99
C GLY A 435 3.36 14.32 -7.11
N ALA A 436 4.50 14.81 -6.62
CA ALA A 436 5.41 14.03 -5.78
C ALA A 436 4.88 13.90 -4.35
N ARG A 437 5.08 12.72 -3.77
CA ARG A 437 4.54 12.33 -2.45
C ARG A 437 5.58 11.46 -1.73
N PRO A 438 5.53 11.33 -0.40
CA PRO A 438 6.43 10.44 0.33
C PRO A 438 6.43 9.01 -0.24
N ALA A 439 7.54 8.30 0.01
CA ALA A 439 7.65 6.91 -0.39
C ALA A 439 6.52 6.08 0.24
N ARG A 440 5.92 5.21 -0.58
CA ARG A 440 4.69 4.48 -0.23
C ARG A 440 4.60 3.17 -0.99
N HIS A 441 3.87 2.21 -0.44
CA HIS A 441 3.44 1.05 -1.19
C HIS A 441 2.18 1.38 -1.99
N SER A 442 2.03 0.84 -3.20
CA SER A 442 0.83 1.08 -4.01
C SER A 442 0.45 -0.15 -4.82
N GLU A 443 -0.83 -0.52 -4.78
CA GLU A 443 -1.33 -1.66 -5.53
C GLU A 443 -2.78 -1.46 -6.00
N THR A 444 -3.19 -2.29 -6.95
CA THR A 444 -4.58 -2.35 -7.41
C THR A 444 -5.34 -3.40 -6.62
N VAL A 445 -6.56 -3.06 -6.20
CA VAL A 445 -7.42 -3.89 -5.37
C VAL A 445 -8.65 -4.33 -6.18
N PRO A 446 -8.62 -5.52 -6.82
CA PRO A 446 -9.79 -6.08 -7.50
C PRO A 446 -10.91 -6.40 -6.49
N VAL A 447 -12.12 -6.62 -7.00
CA VAL A 447 -13.21 -7.18 -6.18
C VAL A 447 -12.89 -8.65 -5.88
N GLY A 448 -12.98 -9.07 -4.63
CA GLY A 448 -12.44 -10.35 -4.17
C GLY A 448 -11.06 -10.25 -3.53
N TYR A 449 -10.47 -9.05 -3.49
CA TYR A 449 -9.21 -8.86 -2.82
C TYR A 449 -9.38 -9.08 -1.31
N ASN A 450 -8.56 -9.97 -0.75
CA ASN A 450 -8.45 -10.22 0.68
C ASN A 450 -6.98 -10.42 1.01
N GLN A 451 -6.38 -9.52 1.76
CA GLN A 451 -4.95 -9.60 2.05
C GLN A 451 -4.64 -9.07 3.44
N VAL A 452 -3.55 -9.61 3.99
CA VAL A 452 -2.86 -9.00 5.12
C VAL A 452 -1.76 -8.09 4.57
N ARG A 453 -1.68 -6.87 5.10
CA ARG A 453 -0.66 -5.89 4.75
C ARG A 453 0.10 -5.49 5.99
N GLY A 454 1.42 -5.53 5.91
CA GLY A 454 2.32 -5.16 6.99
C GLY A 454 2.99 -3.81 6.74
N GLY A 455 3.39 -3.15 7.81
CA GLY A 455 4.33 -2.04 7.79
C GLY A 455 5.32 -2.18 8.95
N VAL A 456 6.56 -1.73 8.72
CA VAL A 456 7.58 -1.60 9.77
C VAL A 456 7.67 -0.14 10.15
N PHE A 457 7.67 0.14 11.46
CA PHE A 457 7.66 1.49 12.02
C PHE A 457 8.72 1.63 13.08
N TYR A 458 9.47 2.72 12.99
CA TYR A 458 10.31 3.21 14.07
C TYR A 458 9.59 4.34 14.83
N PRO A 459 9.95 4.67 16.08
CA PRO A 459 9.38 5.76 16.86
C PRO A 459 9.22 7.06 16.06
N GLY A 460 7.98 7.53 15.88
CA GLY A 460 7.65 8.74 15.13
C GLY A 460 7.60 8.57 13.61
N GLY A 461 7.95 7.39 13.09
CA GLY A 461 7.89 7.02 11.68
C GLY A 461 6.46 6.75 11.20
N THR A 462 6.27 6.80 9.88
CA THR A 462 4.99 6.63 9.19
C THR A 462 5.11 5.71 7.99
N THR A 463 4.12 4.84 7.79
CA THR A 463 3.95 4.08 6.56
C THR A 463 2.71 4.55 5.81
N TYR A 464 2.80 4.49 4.49
CA TYR A 464 1.73 4.84 3.57
C TYR A 464 1.45 3.69 2.61
N LEU A 465 0.19 3.26 2.51
CA LEU A 465 -0.24 2.21 1.59
C LEU A 465 -1.42 2.71 0.72
N ASP A 466 -1.22 2.76 -0.59
CA ASP A 466 -2.20 3.21 -1.58
C ASP A 466 -2.92 2.02 -2.20
N PHE A 467 -4.23 1.94 -1.98
CA PHE A 467 -5.12 0.93 -2.53
C PHE A 467 -5.94 1.55 -3.66
N LYS A 468 -5.68 1.13 -4.90
CA LYS A 468 -6.31 1.68 -6.10
C LYS A 468 -7.45 0.80 -6.56
N ALA A 469 -8.61 1.38 -6.81
CA ALA A 469 -9.71 0.62 -7.40
C ALA A 469 -9.36 0.18 -8.82
N GLU A 470 -9.70 -1.06 -9.15
CA GLU A 470 -9.51 -1.59 -10.50
C GLU A 470 -10.47 -0.93 -11.49
N LYS A 471 -9.95 -0.61 -12.68
CA LYS A 471 -10.77 -0.06 -13.77
C LYS A 471 -11.82 -1.08 -14.21
N ASP A 472 -13.02 -0.60 -14.53
CA ASP A 472 -14.16 -1.40 -14.99
C ASP A 472 -14.73 -2.39 -13.95
N ALA A 473 -14.23 -2.35 -12.71
CA ALA A 473 -14.74 -3.14 -11.60
C ALA A 473 -16.10 -2.67 -11.10
N ALA A 474 -16.89 -3.62 -10.58
CA ALA A 474 -18.10 -3.29 -9.86
C ALA A 474 -17.79 -2.41 -8.65
N ALA A 475 -18.69 -1.48 -8.34
CA ALA A 475 -18.58 -0.70 -7.12
C ALA A 475 -18.70 -1.62 -5.90
N ALA A 476 -17.67 -1.61 -5.06
CA ALA A 476 -17.51 -2.52 -3.94
C ALA A 476 -17.38 -1.74 -2.62
N THR A 477 -17.21 -2.45 -1.51
CA THR A 477 -16.84 -1.89 -0.22
C THR A 477 -15.46 -2.38 0.13
N LEU A 478 -14.52 -1.43 0.26
CA LEU A 478 -13.18 -1.68 0.73
C LEU A 478 -13.15 -1.54 2.25
N THR A 479 -12.70 -2.57 2.96
CA THR A 479 -12.62 -2.60 4.42
C THR A 479 -11.17 -2.70 4.86
N PHE A 480 -10.86 -2.01 5.96
CA PHE A 480 -9.57 -2.04 6.62
C PHE A 480 -9.78 -2.41 8.09
N LYS A 481 -9.08 -3.43 8.55
CA LYS A 481 -9.08 -3.85 9.96
C LYS A 481 -7.63 -3.88 10.45
N GLY A 482 -7.28 -2.96 11.34
CA GLY A 482 -5.95 -2.90 11.95
C GLY A 482 -5.69 -3.99 12.99
N PRO A 483 -4.51 -3.99 13.62
CA PRO A 483 -4.21 -4.90 14.71
C PRO A 483 -5.23 -4.69 15.85
N GLY A 484 -5.68 -5.78 16.47
CA GLY A 484 -6.80 -5.76 17.40
C GLY A 484 -6.57 -4.78 18.55
N ALA A 485 -7.43 -3.77 18.67
CA ALA A 485 -7.48 -2.94 19.85
C ALA A 485 -8.02 -3.75 21.04
N PRO A 486 -7.54 -3.51 22.27
CA PRO A 486 -8.07 -4.20 23.46
C PRO A 486 -9.56 -3.89 23.72
N ALA A 487 -10.11 -2.84 23.09
CA ALA A 487 -11.53 -2.53 23.04
C ALA A 487 -11.91 -1.98 21.65
N PRO A 488 -13.17 -2.16 21.18
CA PRO A 488 -13.56 -1.72 19.86
C PRO A 488 -13.45 -0.19 19.70
N GLY A 489 -12.73 0.27 18.67
CA GLY A 489 -12.49 1.69 18.39
C GLY A 489 -11.40 2.36 19.23
N ALA A 490 -10.75 1.66 20.16
CA ALA A 490 -9.59 2.20 20.86
C ALA A 490 -8.36 2.24 19.93
N PRO A 491 -7.49 3.27 20.00
CA PRO A 491 -6.22 3.27 19.29
C PRO A 491 -5.40 2.02 19.66
N VAL A 492 -4.69 1.46 18.68
CA VAL A 492 -3.68 0.45 19.00
C VAL A 492 -2.60 1.16 19.82
N PRO A 493 -2.19 0.63 21.00
CA PRO A 493 -1.16 1.28 21.80
C PRO A 493 0.06 1.60 20.94
N GLY A 494 0.47 2.88 20.92
CA GLY A 494 1.63 3.32 20.13
C GLY A 494 1.37 3.61 18.65
N ILE A 495 0.21 3.29 18.05
CA ILE A 495 -0.04 3.52 16.61
C ILE A 495 -1.38 4.23 16.37
N THR A 496 -1.33 5.35 15.65
CA THR A 496 -2.52 6.02 15.09
C THR A 496 -2.57 5.81 13.59
N TRP A 497 -3.74 5.46 13.07
CA TRP A 497 -3.94 5.22 11.64
C TRP A 497 -5.28 5.77 11.15
N SER A 498 -5.30 6.17 9.89
CA SER A 498 -6.47 6.71 9.19
C SER A 498 -6.48 6.22 7.74
N VAL A 499 -7.66 6.18 7.13
CA VAL A 499 -7.80 5.97 5.69
C VAL A 499 -8.30 7.24 5.03
N LEU A 500 -7.57 7.71 4.03
CA LEU A 500 -7.90 8.87 3.21
C LEU A 500 -8.45 8.38 1.86
N VAL A 501 -9.55 8.96 1.38
CA VAL A 501 -10.21 8.54 0.13
C VAL A 501 -10.30 9.71 -0.84
N TRP A 502 -9.88 9.49 -2.08
CA TRP A 502 -9.83 10.51 -3.16
C TRP A 502 -9.88 9.86 -4.54
N ALA A 503 -9.97 10.69 -5.59
CA ALA A 503 -9.89 10.28 -7.00
C ALA A 503 -8.52 10.64 -7.63
N ARG A 504 -8.19 9.99 -8.75
CA ARG A 504 -7.04 10.33 -9.60
C ARG A 504 -7.11 11.74 -10.15
N ALA A 505 -5.95 12.34 -10.39
CA ALA A 505 -5.85 13.66 -11.02
C ALA A 505 -6.48 13.62 -12.44
N GLY A 506 -7.30 14.61 -12.76
CA GLY A 506 -8.10 14.70 -13.98
C GLY A 506 -9.31 13.77 -14.05
N GLU A 507 -9.56 12.94 -13.04
CA GLU A 507 -10.63 11.92 -13.05
C GLU A 507 -11.59 12.04 -11.85
N GLY A 508 -11.62 13.20 -11.18
CA GLY A 508 -12.57 13.49 -10.11
C GLY A 508 -14.04 13.46 -10.57
N THR A 509 -14.94 13.22 -9.62
CA THR A 509 -16.40 13.25 -9.80
C THR A 509 -17.06 14.14 -8.74
N ALA A 510 -18.37 14.42 -8.87
CA ALA A 510 -19.12 15.14 -7.84
C ALA A 510 -19.14 14.39 -6.48
N ASP A 511 -19.17 13.05 -6.53
CA ASP A 511 -19.21 12.20 -5.33
C ASP A 511 -17.83 11.92 -4.75
N VAL A 512 -16.79 11.91 -5.56
CA VAL A 512 -15.40 11.73 -5.13
C VAL A 512 -14.61 12.82 -5.81
N GLN A 513 -14.43 13.92 -5.09
CA GLN A 513 -13.70 15.05 -5.62
C GLN A 513 -12.27 14.64 -5.96
N GLU A 514 -11.74 15.30 -6.99
CA GLU A 514 -10.33 15.17 -7.35
C GLU A 514 -9.47 15.47 -6.13
N TYR A 515 -8.33 14.78 -6.04
CA TYR A 515 -7.27 15.19 -5.14
C TYR A 515 -7.11 16.72 -5.14
N PRO A 516 -7.05 17.43 -3.99
CA PRO A 516 -6.81 16.96 -2.61
C PRO A 516 -7.99 17.08 -1.60
N GLN A 517 -9.27 17.09 -2.02
CA GLN A 517 -10.41 17.21 -1.09
C GLN A 517 -10.72 15.86 -0.41
N LEU A 518 -10.55 15.79 0.91
CA LEU A 518 -10.86 14.63 1.74
C LEU A 518 -12.39 14.47 1.90
N LYS A 519 -12.94 13.29 1.58
CA LYS A 519 -14.36 12.97 1.87
C LYS A 519 -14.65 12.65 3.35
N GLY A 520 -13.62 12.72 4.20
CA GLY A 520 -13.65 12.44 5.63
C GLY A 520 -12.51 11.52 6.07
N SER A 521 -11.91 11.76 7.24
CA SER A 521 -11.17 10.73 7.96
C SER A 521 -12.24 9.81 8.53
N LEU A 522 -12.36 8.59 8.03
CA LEU A 522 -13.26 7.63 8.65
C LEU A 522 -12.50 7.04 9.85
N PRO A 523 -12.85 7.37 11.10
CA PRO A 523 -12.31 6.63 12.22
C PRO A 523 -12.81 5.17 12.12
N PRO A 524 -12.09 4.21 12.72
CA PRO A 524 -12.59 2.85 12.86
C PRO A 524 -13.98 2.85 13.53
N ASP A 525 -14.89 2.03 13.03
CA ASP A 525 -16.19 1.83 13.67
C ASP A 525 -16.03 1.14 15.04
N GLY A 526 -17.14 0.92 15.75
CA GLY A 526 -17.18 0.17 17.01
C GLY A 526 -16.78 -1.31 16.89
N THR A 527 -16.12 -1.72 15.80
CA THR A 527 -15.48 -3.04 15.62
C THR A 527 -13.99 -2.94 15.27
N GLY A 528 -13.44 -1.71 15.20
CA GLY A 528 -12.07 -1.47 14.75
C GLY A 528 -11.89 -1.54 13.23
N THR A 529 -12.97 -1.37 12.46
CA THR A 529 -12.97 -1.48 10.99
C THR A 529 -13.27 -0.14 10.34
N ILE A 530 -12.51 0.25 9.31
CA ILE A 530 -12.87 1.35 8.42
C ILE A 530 -13.48 0.78 7.14
N LYS A 531 -14.63 1.32 6.69
CA LYS A 531 -15.32 0.89 5.47
C LYS A 531 -15.42 2.05 4.47
N VAL A 532 -14.88 1.86 3.28
CA VAL A 532 -15.01 2.77 2.14
C VAL A 532 -16.07 2.20 1.19
N ALA A 533 -17.32 2.62 1.37
CA ALA A 533 -18.44 2.18 0.55
C ALA A 533 -18.38 2.76 -0.88
N GLY A 534 -18.80 1.97 -1.87
CA GLY A 534 -18.83 2.37 -3.28
C GLY A 534 -17.44 2.58 -3.89
N PHE A 535 -16.41 1.94 -3.32
CA PHE A 535 -15.04 1.93 -3.83
C PHE A 535 -15.01 1.39 -5.26
N ARG A 536 -14.61 2.24 -6.20
CA ARG A 536 -14.63 1.97 -7.65
C ARG A 536 -13.64 2.88 -8.36
N TYR A 537 -13.22 2.52 -9.57
CA TYR A 537 -12.36 3.40 -10.36
C TYR A 537 -12.98 4.80 -10.52
N PRO A 538 -12.21 5.90 -10.34
CA PRO A 538 -10.76 5.99 -10.13
C PRO A 538 -10.35 6.20 -8.67
N MET A 539 -11.15 5.73 -7.71
CA MET A 539 -10.87 5.94 -6.29
C MET A 539 -9.54 5.31 -5.87
N VAL A 540 -8.84 6.01 -4.98
CA VAL A 540 -7.70 5.51 -4.24
C VAL A 540 -7.98 5.71 -2.76
N ALA A 541 -7.80 4.66 -1.97
CA ALA A 541 -7.88 4.68 -0.53
C ALA A 541 -6.46 4.53 0.02
N THR A 542 -6.02 5.46 0.86
CA THR A 542 -4.67 5.45 1.43
C THR A 542 -4.71 5.24 2.91
N LEU A 543 -4.10 4.16 3.36
CA LEU A 543 -3.80 3.95 4.77
C LEU A 543 -2.58 4.80 5.14
N VAL A 544 -2.77 5.71 6.09
CA VAL A 544 -1.69 6.44 6.77
C VAL A 544 -1.59 5.87 8.17
N ALA A 545 -0.43 5.33 8.56
CA ALA A 545 -0.21 4.80 9.90
C ALA A 545 1.07 5.38 10.50
N THR A 546 0.96 5.96 11.69
CA THR A 546 2.04 6.67 12.39
C THR A 546 2.28 6.05 13.74
N ARG A 547 3.54 5.79 14.07
CA ARG A 547 3.97 5.31 15.38
C ARG A 547 4.25 6.51 16.31
N ASN A 548 3.60 6.55 17.47
CA ASN A 548 3.55 7.74 18.33
C ASN A 548 4.38 7.61 19.62
N ASP A 549 4.80 6.40 19.99
CA ASP A 549 5.70 6.17 21.11
C ASP A 549 7.13 6.59 20.73
N LEU A 550 7.43 7.87 20.95
CA LEU A 550 8.75 8.44 20.67
C LEU A 550 9.78 8.00 21.71
N ASN A 551 10.98 7.64 21.25
CA ASN A 551 12.16 7.49 22.09
C ASN A 551 13.02 8.76 22.01
N ALA A 552 13.46 9.28 23.15
CA ALA A 552 14.29 10.49 23.20
C ALA A 552 15.71 10.26 22.67
N VAL A 553 16.21 9.02 22.76
CA VAL A 553 17.55 8.63 22.32
C VAL A 553 17.48 8.09 20.89
N SER A 554 18.18 8.75 19.96
CA SER A 554 18.14 8.43 18.54
C SER A 554 18.64 7.03 18.20
N SER A 555 19.73 6.58 18.82
CA SER A 555 20.29 5.24 18.57
C SER A 555 19.30 4.14 18.95
N VAL A 556 18.60 4.29 20.08
CA VAL A 556 17.54 3.37 20.49
C VAL A 556 16.38 3.44 19.52
N ALA A 557 15.92 4.65 19.17
CA ALA A 557 14.82 4.86 18.23
C ALA A 557 15.07 4.21 16.86
N MET A 558 16.31 4.29 16.36
CA MET A 558 16.72 3.72 15.06
C MET A 558 16.78 2.18 15.06
N THR A 559 16.75 1.55 16.23
CA THR A 559 16.77 0.08 16.37
C THR A 559 15.48 -0.51 16.93
N ASP A 560 14.54 0.34 17.36
CA ASP A 560 13.25 -0.04 17.91
C ASP A 560 12.24 -0.13 16.76
N ASP A 561 12.22 -1.24 16.02
CA ASP A 561 11.22 -1.45 14.98
C ASP A 561 10.00 -2.21 15.53
N GLN A 562 8.81 -1.81 15.07
CA GLN A 562 7.57 -2.52 15.32
C GLN A 562 6.84 -2.82 14.02
N GLY A 563 6.37 -4.06 13.89
CA GLY A 563 5.50 -4.49 12.80
C GLY A 563 4.03 -4.30 13.16
N ALA A 564 3.24 -3.70 12.28
CA ALA A 564 1.79 -3.72 12.37
C ALA A 564 1.17 -4.31 11.11
N VAL A 565 0.06 -5.02 11.28
CA VAL A 565 -0.64 -5.72 10.20
C VAL A 565 -2.09 -5.29 10.11
N TRP A 566 -2.57 -5.09 8.88
CA TRP A 566 -3.96 -4.79 8.56
C TRP A 566 -4.53 -5.89 7.68
N THR A 567 -5.77 -6.31 7.95
CA THR A 567 -6.57 -7.04 6.97
C THR A 567 -7.29 -6.03 6.09
N VAL A 568 -7.10 -6.16 4.77
CA VAL A 568 -7.74 -5.32 3.76
C VAL A 568 -8.56 -6.19 2.84
N ALA A 569 -9.85 -5.86 2.68
CA ALA A 569 -10.81 -6.67 1.95
C ALA A 569 -11.69 -5.82 1.02
N ASN A 570 -11.98 -6.25 -0.21
CA ASN A 570 -12.76 -5.46 -1.17
C ASN A 570 -13.82 -6.30 -1.87
N TYR A 571 -15.10 -6.09 -1.53
CA TYR A 571 -16.19 -6.95 -1.99
C TYR A 571 -17.47 -6.16 -2.22
N VAL A 572 -18.31 -6.58 -3.17
CA VAL A 572 -19.62 -5.95 -3.39
C VAL A 572 -20.57 -6.39 -2.30
N PRO A 573 -21.19 -5.48 -1.53
CA PRO A 573 -22.09 -5.87 -0.44
C PRO A 573 -23.27 -6.72 -0.88
N ILE A 574 -23.69 -7.64 -0.01
CA ILE A 574 -24.94 -8.39 -0.17
C ILE A 574 -26.11 -7.44 0.06
N ALA A 575 -27.11 -7.52 -0.81
CA ALA A 575 -28.38 -6.83 -0.65
C ALA A 575 -29.50 -7.89 -0.54
N HIS A 576 -29.93 -8.17 0.69
CA HIS A 576 -31.02 -9.12 0.95
C HIS A 576 -32.38 -8.51 0.61
N ARG A 577 -33.25 -9.34 0.05
CA ARG A 577 -34.62 -8.98 -0.29
C ARG A 577 -35.55 -9.18 0.90
N PRO A 578 -36.37 -8.19 1.28
CA PRO A 578 -37.41 -8.41 2.26
C PRO A 578 -38.50 -9.31 1.68
N CYS A 579 -38.81 -10.42 2.36
CA CYS A 579 -39.93 -11.28 2.01
C CYS A 579 -40.50 -11.98 3.25
N THR A 580 -41.74 -12.48 3.16
CA THR A 580 -42.27 -13.41 4.14
C THR A 580 -42.02 -14.82 3.63
N LEU A 581 -40.99 -15.47 4.17
CA LEU A 581 -40.63 -16.83 3.77
C LEU A 581 -41.76 -17.81 4.15
N ARG A 582 -42.20 -18.62 3.19
CA ARG A 582 -43.27 -19.61 3.38
C ARG A 582 -42.81 -20.99 2.95
N LYS A 583 -42.94 -21.97 3.86
CA LYS A 583 -42.76 -23.38 3.51
C LYS A 583 -43.87 -23.81 2.52
N PRO A 584 -43.52 -24.38 1.36
CA PRO A 584 -44.52 -24.79 0.38
C PRO A 584 -45.20 -26.09 0.84
N SER A 585 -46.48 -26.24 0.54
CA SER A 585 -47.14 -27.55 0.51
C SER A 585 -47.20 -28.03 -0.93
N ILE A 586 -46.63 -29.20 -1.21
CA ILE A 586 -46.52 -29.76 -2.56
C ILE A 586 -47.16 -31.15 -2.56
N SER A 587 -48.03 -31.41 -3.52
CA SER A 587 -48.67 -32.72 -3.68
C SER A 587 -48.79 -33.10 -5.15
N VAL A 588 -48.34 -34.31 -5.50
CA VAL A 588 -48.45 -34.83 -6.86
C VAL A 588 -49.92 -35.04 -7.21
N GLN A 589 -50.33 -34.51 -8.36
CA GLN A 589 -51.71 -34.56 -8.87
C GLN A 589 -51.83 -35.47 -10.09
N GLU A 590 -50.81 -35.50 -10.92
CA GLU A 590 -50.82 -36.24 -12.19
C GLU A 590 -49.43 -36.84 -12.43
N LEU A 591 -49.37 -38.15 -12.65
CA LEU A 591 -48.18 -38.84 -13.16
C LEU A 591 -48.28 -38.96 -14.69
N ASN A 592 -47.15 -39.08 -15.36
CA ASN A 592 -47.03 -39.15 -16.82
C ASN A 592 -47.66 -37.92 -17.51
N ALA A 593 -47.50 -36.75 -16.88
CA ALA A 593 -48.10 -35.52 -17.34
C ALA A 593 -47.60 -35.13 -18.73
N ALA A 594 -48.40 -34.40 -19.50
CA ALA A 594 -47.93 -33.85 -20.78
C ALA A 594 -46.66 -32.99 -20.56
N PRO A 595 -45.61 -33.15 -21.39
CA PRO A 595 -45.63 -33.78 -22.72
C PRO A 595 -45.15 -35.24 -22.80
N GLU A 596 -45.10 -36.02 -21.72
CA GLU A 596 -44.48 -37.36 -21.73
C GLU A 596 -45.01 -38.28 -22.86
N SER A 597 -46.34 -38.39 -22.97
CA SER A 597 -46.99 -39.19 -24.02
C SER A 597 -46.68 -38.68 -25.44
N THR A 598 -46.44 -37.37 -25.59
CA THR A 598 -46.07 -36.76 -26.88
C THR A 598 -44.65 -37.16 -27.27
N PHE A 599 -43.70 -37.16 -26.33
CA PHE A 599 -42.35 -37.66 -26.57
C PHE A 599 -42.33 -39.15 -26.88
N ASN A 600 -43.10 -39.95 -26.14
CA ASN A 600 -43.21 -41.40 -26.39
C ASN A 600 -43.80 -41.71 -27.78
N ALA A 601 -44.85 -41.00 -28.19
CA ALA A 601 -45.42 -41.15 -29.53
C ALA A 601 -44.44 -40.71 -30.63
N TYR A 602 -43.72 -39.61 -30.42
CA TYR A 602 -42.72 -39.11 -31.36
C TYR A 602 -41.56 -40.09 -31.54
N ALA A 603 -41.05 -40.67 -30.44
CA ALA A 603 -39.99 -41.67 -30.46
C ALA A 603 -40.38 -42.93 -31.25
N ALA A 604 -41.64 -43.38 -31.12
CA ALA A 604 -42.14 -44.55 -31.84
C ALA A 604 -42.36 -44.31 -33.34
N ALA A 605 -42.65 -43.07 -33.74
CA ALA A 605 -43.10 -42.75 -35.10
C ALA A 605 -42.07 -42.04 -35.98
N THR A 606 -40.95 -41.55 -35.43
CA THR A 606 -40.02 -40.65 -36.15
C THR A 606 -38.65 -41.29 -36.39
N PRO A 607 -38.36 -41.76 -37.61
CA PRO A 607 -37.14 -42.53 -37.88
C PRO A 607 -35.82 -41.81 -37.65
N ASN A 608 -35.75 -40.49 -37.75
CA ASN A 608 -34.51 -39.73 -37.48
C ASN A 608 -34.68 -38.80 -36.28
N GLY A 609 -35.69 -39.05 -35.44
CA GLY A 609 -36.05 -38.22 -34.30
C GLY A 609 -35.38 -38.69 -33.01
N TRP A 610 -35.49 -37.84 -31.99
CA TRP A 610 -35.23 -38.17 -30.60
C TRP A 610 -36.03 -39.40 -30.18
N THR A 611 -35.36 -40.35 -29.53
CA THR A 611 -35.98 -41.56 -28.96
C THR A 611 -35.66 -41.78 -27.49
N GLY A 612 -34.80 -40.93 -26.93
CA GLY A 612 -34.35 -40.93 -25.55
C GLY A 612 -33.23 -39.91 -25.36
N GLY A 613 -33.15 -39.32 -24.18
CA GLY A 613 -32.11 -38.37 -23.82
C GLY A 613 -32.29 -37.85 -22.41
N ASP A 614 -31.26 -37.19 -21.90
CA ASP A 614 -31.21 -36.72 -20.51
C ASP A 614 -30.95 -35.21 -20.39
N SER A 615 -30.70 -34.75 -19.15
CA SER A 615 -30.84 -33.38 -18.68
C SER A 615 -32.29 -32.89 -18.71
N THR A 616 -32.90 -32.72 -19.88
CA THR A 616 -34.30 -32.29 -20.04
C THR A 616 -34.57 -30.89 -19.48
N TYR A 617 -33.79 -29.89 -19.92
CA TYR A 617 -34.13 -28.47 -19.67
C TYR A 617 -35.18 -27.97 -20.66
N SER A 618 -35.82 -26.84 -20.36
CA SER A 618 -36.79 -26.23 -21.27
C SER A 618 -36.78 -24.69 -21.23
N ALA A 619 -37.14 -24.09 -22.37
CA ALA A 619 -37.31 -22.65 -22.52
C ALA A 619 -38.48 -22.33 -23.45
N ARG A 620 -39.26 -21.30 -23.11
CA ARG A 620 -40.33 -20.80 -23.99
C ARG A 620 -39.76 -19.85 -25.04
N MET A 621 -40.01 -20.16 -26.30
CA MET A 621 -39.66 -19.31 -27.44
C MET A 621 -40.63 -18.11 -27.55
N PRO A 622 -40.20 -17.00 -28.18
CA PRO A 622 -41.05 -15.81 -28.32
C PRO A 622 -42.34 -16.04 -29.11
N ASP A 623 -42.38 -17.06 -29.96
CA ASP A 623 -43.56 -17.47 -30.74
C ASP A 623 -44.47 -18.47 -30.01
N GLY A 624 -44.19 -18.77 -28.74
CA GLY A 624 -45.00 -19.63 -27.89
C GLY A 624 -44.61 -21.12 -27.93
N ARG A 625 -43.71 -21.54 -28.84
CA ARG A 625 -43.17 -22.90 -28.85
C ARG A 625 -42.31 -23.16 -27.60
N ILE A 626 -42.17 -24.42 -27.22
CA ILE A 626 -41.25 -24.85 -26.15
C ILE A 626 -40.02 -25.46 -26.80
N LEU A 627 -38.84 -24.99 -26.41
CA LEU A 627 -37.56 -25.60 -26.76
C LEU A 627 -37.13 -26.48 -25.60
N TRP A 628 -36.84 -27.74 -25.87
CA TRP A 628 -36.28 -28.70 -24.93
C TRP A 628 -34.80 -28.89 -25.23
N LEU A 629 -33.97 -28.90 -24.19
CA LEU A 629 -32.52 -29.04 -24.31
C LEU A 629 -32.09 -30.35 -23.65
N PHE A 630 -31.42 -31.19 -24.42
CA PHE A 630 -30.98 -32.50 -23.99
C PHE A 630 -29.46 -32.61 -24.11
N SER A 631 -28.89 -33.37 -23.18
CA SER A 631 -27.52 -33.87 -23.27
C SER A 631 -27.50 -35.13 -24.16
N ASP A 632 -26.85 -36.19 -23.73
CA ASP A 632 -26.68 -37.41 -24.51
C ASP A 632 -28.07 -37.90 -25.02
N THR A 633 -28.21 -38.05 -26.34
CA THR A 633 -29.49 -38.25 -27.03
C THR A 633 -29.40 -39.40 -28.01
N PHE A 634 -30.27 -40.40 -27.85
CA PHE A 634 -30.47 -41.44 -28.86
C PHE A 634 -31.39 -40.98 -29.98
N LEU A 635 -30.96 -41.23 -31.21
CA LEU A 635 -31.75 -41.01 -32.40
C LEU A 635 -32.32 -42.32 -32.93
N GLY A 636 -33.50 -42.24 -33.52
CA GLY A 636 -34.21 -43.38 -34.10
C GLY A 636 -33.56 -43.92 -35.38
N PRO A 637 -34.24 -44.88 -36.04
CA PRO A 637 -35.54 -45.43 -35.66
C PRO A 637 -35.43 -46.45 -34.52
N LEU A 638 -36.54 -46.67 -33.81
CA LEU A 638 -36.71 -47.87 -33.00
C LEU A 638 -37.05 -49.07 -33.90
N ASN A 639 -36.77 -50.28 -33.41
CA ASN A 639 -37.22 -51.51 -34.05
C ASN A 639 -38.75 -51.62 -33.99
N ALA A 640 -39.34 -52.47 -34.83
CA ALA A 640 -40.80 -52.66 -34.90
C ALA A 640 -41.41 -53.20 -33.58
N ASP A 641 -40.60 -53.86 -32.75
CA ASP A 641 -40.97 -54.33 -31.40
C ASP A 641 -40.76 -53.29 -30.30
N GLY A 642 -40.31 -52.07 -30.65
CA GLY A 642 -40.07 -50.97 -29.73
C GLY A 642 -38.68 -50.97 -29.07
N THR A 643 -37.84 -51.97 -29.34
CA THR A 643 -36.45 -52.03 -28.86
C THR A 643 -35.55 -51.04 -29.64
N ARG A 644 -34.40 -50.69 -29.09
CA ARG A 644 -33.42 -49.82 -29.75
C ARG A 644 -32.35 -50.66 -30.44
N PRO A 645 -32.06 -50.46 -31.73
CA PRO A 645 -30.99 -51.18 -32.40
C PRO A 645 -29.61 -50.78 -31.84
N THR A 646 -28.65 -51.70 -31.79
CA THR A 646 -27.28 -51.41 -31.31
C THR A 646 -26.51 -50.44 -32.20
N SER A 647 -26.99 -50.17 -33.41
CA SER A 647 -26.51 -49.15 -34.33
C SER A 647 -27.15 -47.77 -34.14
N ALA A 648 -28.09 -47.61 -33.20
CA ALA A 648 -28.74 -46.32 -32.93
C ALA A 648 -27.71 -45.23 -32.61
N PRO A 649 -27.72 -44.09 -33.31
CA PRO A 649 -26.80 -42.99 -33.02
C PRO A 649 -27.05 -42.42 -31.62
N LEU A 650 -25.97 -42.18 -30.87
CA LEU A 650 -25.95 -41.43 -29.61
C LEU A 650 -25.12 -40.17 -29.81
N ILE A 651 -25.76 -39.00 -29.80
CA ILE A 651 -25.10 -37.69 -29.91
C ILE A 651 -25.10 -36.98 -28.56
N ASN A 652 -24.06 -36.21 -28.24
CA ASN A 652 -23.87 -35.69 -26.86
C ASN A 652 -24.80 -34.56 -26.41
N ASN A 653 -25.50 -33.94 -27.34
CA ASN A 653 -26.50 -32.91 -27.06
C ASN A 653 -27.38 -32.68 -28.28
N SER A 654 -28.64 -32.34 -28.01
CA SER A 654 -29.65 -32.03 -29.01
C SER A 654 -30.69 -31.07 -28.47
N PHE A 655 -31.48 -30.47 -29.35
CA PHE A 655 -32.71 -29.80 -28.94
C PHE A 655 -33.93 -30.52 -29.51
N VAL A 656 -35.09 -30.33 -28.89
CA VAL A 656 -36.39 -30.69 -29.46
C VAL A 656 -37.31 -29.48 -29.40
N ILE A 657 -37.86 -29.07 -30.53
CA ILE A 657 -38.85 -28.01 -30.61
C ILE A 657 -40.24 -28.64 -30.48
N GLN A 658 -41.03 -28.18 -29.52
CA GLN A 658 -42.42 -28.54 -29.35
C GLN A 658 -43.33 -27.40 -29.81
N ASN A 659 -44.20 -27.71 -30.77
CA ASN A 659 -45.29 -26.86 -31.23
C ASN A 659 -46.64 -27.59 -31.04
N GLY A 660 -47.32 -27.30 -29.94
CA GLY A 660 -48.49 -28.10 -29.52
C GLY A 660 -48.08 -29.55 -29.24
N SER A 661 -48.63 -30.49 -30.02
CA SER A 661 -48.29 -31.92 -29.97
C SER A 661 -47.23 -32.34 -30.99
N GLN A 662 -46.74 -31.43 -31.83
CA GLN A 662 -45.69 -31.73 -32.80
C GLN A 662 -44.32 -31.50 -32.19
N LEU A 663 -43.43 -32.49 -32.33
CA LEU A 663 -42.03 -32.39 -31.93
C LEU A 663 -41.12 -32.37 -33.16
N THR A 664 -39.98 -31.69 -33.07
CA THR A 664 -38.95 -31.70 -34.11
C THR A 664 -37.58 -31.69 -33.47
N THR A 665 -36.80 -32.73 -33.71
CA THR A 665 -35.43 -32.85 -33.23
C THR A 665 -34.50 -31.95 -34.03
N VAL A 666 -33.65 -31.22 -33.32
CA VAL A 666 -32.61 -30.36 -33.90
C VAL A 666 -31.26 -30.90 -33.44
N HIS A 667 -30.44 -31.24 -34.42
CA HIS A 667 -29.06 -31.69 -34.24
C HIS A 667 -28.19 -31.09 -35.35
N GLY A 668 -26.88 -31.13 -35.17
CA GLY A 668 -25.93 -30.75 -36.21
C GLY A 668 -25.74 -31.86 -37.26
N GLY A 669 -24.95 -31.59 -38.31
CA GLY A 669 -24.68 -32.59 -39.34
C GLY A 669 -25.86 -32.85 -40.28
N THR A 670 -26.03 -34.10 -40.71
CA THR A 670 -27.10 -34.51 -41.64
C THR A 670 -27.90 -35.66 -41.04
N ALA A 671 -29.08 -35.98 -41.61
CA ALA A 671 -29.86 -37.14 -41.14
C ALA A 671 -29.08 -38.47 -41.22
N ALA A 672 -28.22 -38.64 -42.23
CA ALA A 672 -27.40 -39.86 -42.38
C ALA A 672 -26.12 -39.87 -41.51
N ALA A 673 -25.71 -38.70 -41.01
CA ALA A 673 -24.53 -38.52 -40.18
C ALA A 673 -24.81 -37.40 -39.15
N PRO A 674 -25.67 -37.68 -38.15
CA PRO A 674 -26.05 -36.70 -37.15
C PRO A 674 -24.85 -36.36 -36.27
N LYS A 675 -24.79 -35.10 -35.83
CA LYS A 675 -23.79 -34.59 -34.90
C LYS A 675 -24.49 -33.87 -33.76
N ALA A 676 -23.87 -33.84 -32.60
CA ALA A 676 -24.27 -32.93 -31.53
C ALA A 676 -24.23 -31.46 -31.99
N LEU A 677 -25.06 -30.61 -31.37
CA LEU A 677 -25.08 -29.16 -31.62
C LEU A 677 -23.75 -28.51 -31.22
N MET A 678 -23.20 -28.98 -30.09
CA MET A 678 -21.84 -28.80 -29.63
C MET A 678 -21.10 -30.12 -29.78
N PRO A 679 -20.44 -30.38 -30.93
CA PRO A 679 -19.75 -31.64 -31.16
C PRO A 679 -18.52 -31.81 -30.25
N PRO A 680 -18.17 -33.05 -29.88
CA PRO A 680 -16.88 -33.39 -29.27
C PRO A 680 -15.71 -32.72 -30.00
N PRO A 681 -14.81 -32.03 -29.27
CA PRO A 681 -13.65 -31.40 -29.91
C PRO A 681 -12.58 -32.43 -30.28
N ASP A 682 -12.58 -33.60 -29.62
CA ASP A 682 -11.70 -34.73 -29.90
C ASP A 682 -12.34 -36.04 -29.40
N GLY A 683 -11.61 -37.17 -29.47
CA GLY A 683 -12.11 -38.50 -29.07
C GLY A 683 -12.18 -38.77 -27.56
N THR A 684 -11.77 -37.82 -26.72
CA THR A 684 -11.70 -37.95 -25.27
C THR A 684 -12.56 -36.93 -24.51
N HIS A 685 -13.16 -35.98 -25.22
CA HIS A 685 -13.99 -34.93 -24.63
C HIS A 685 -15.39 -34.89 -25.23
N TRP A 686 -16.36 -34.41 -24.47
CA TRP A 686 -17.72 -34.15 -24.96
C TRP A 686 -18.32 -32.97 -24.20
N TYR A 687 -19.48 -32.51 -24.66
CA TYR A 687 -20.25 -31.43 -24.04
C TYR A 687 -21.62 -31.94 -23.63
N TRP A 688 -21.94 -31.83 -22.35
CA TRP A 688 -23.31 -31.96 -21.86
C TRP A 688 -23.96 -30.58 -21.73
N SER A 689 -25.27 -30.54 -21.96
CA SER A 689 -26.08 -29.35 -21.84
C SER A 689 -26.35 -29.06 -20.36
N GLY A 690 -26.00 -27.85 -19.94
CA GLY A 690 -26.62 -27.21 -18.79
C GLY A 690 -27.90 -26.47 -19.20
N ASP A 691 -28.37 -25.63 -18.30
CA ASP A 691 -29.51 -24.76 -18.50
C ASP A 691 -29.22 -23.68 -19.56
N GLY A 692 -30.29 -23.14 -20.13
CA GLY A 692 -30.24 -22.11 -21.14
C GLY A 692 -31.44 -21.19 -21.10
N PHE A 693 -31.27 -19.97 -21.58
CA PHE A 693 -32.30 -18.95 -21.56
C PHE A 693 -32.34 -18.16 -22.87
N ILE A 694 -33.53 -17.64 -23.17
CA ILE A 694 -33.81 -16.91 -24.40
C ILE A 694 -33.98 -15.43 -24.10
N VAL A 695 -33.27 -14.60 -24.86
CA VAL A 695 -33.32 -13.13 -24.77
C VAL A 695 -33.41 -12.57 -26.18
N GLY A 696 -34.51 -11.90 -26.50
CA GLY A 696 -34.76 -11.42 -27.86
C GLY A 696 -34.80 -12.58 -28.87
N ASN A 697 -33.93 -12.55 -29.89
CA ASN A 697 -33.85 -13.58 -30.93
C ASN A 697 -32.77 -14.65 -30.69
N ARG A 698 -32.25 -14.72 -29.46
CA ARG A 698 -31.03 -15.44 -29.14
C ARG A 698 -31.24 -16.37 -27.96
N LEU A 699 -30.74 -17.59 -28.09
CA LEU A 699 -30.63 -18.57 -27.02
C LEU A 699 -29.17 -18.62 -26.54
N GLN A 700 -28.95 -18.56 -25.23
CA GLN A 700 -27.66 -18.89 -24.62
C GLN A 700 -27.82 -20.14 -23.77
N VAL A 701 -26.95 -21.12 -24.00
CA VAL A 701 -26.92 -22.38 -23.26
C VAL A 701 -25.52 -22.54 -22.69
N ILE A 702 -25.42 -22.84 -21.40
CA ILE A 702 -24.16 -23.26 -20.82
C ILE A 702 -23.97 -24.73 -21.15
N PHE A 703 -22.81 -25.09 -21.68
CA PHE A 703 -22.38 -26.47 -21.84
C PHE A 703 -21.21 -26.75 -20.91
N GLN A 704 -21.24 -27.87 -20.21
CA GLN A 704 -20.09 -28.36 -19.47
C GLN A 704 -19.32 -29.35 -20.34
N LYS A 705 -18.05 -29.06 -20.57
CA LYS A 705 -17.09 -29.93 -21.21
C LYS A 705 -16.59 -30.94 -20.20
N TYR A 706 -16.64 -32.21 -20.56
CA TYR A 706 -16.07 -33.30 -19.79
C TYR A 706 -14.95 -33.95 -20.55
N ARG A 707 -14.06 -34.60 -19.80
CA ARG A 707 -12.96 -35.41 -20.32
C ARG A 707 -13.03 -36.81 -19.76
N ARG A 708 -12.65 -37.79 -20.56
CA ARG A 708 -12.53 -39.18 -20.12
C ARG A 708 -11.42 -39.28 -19.06
N GLU A 709 -11.75 -39.83 -17.90
CA GLU A 709 -10.81 -40.04 -16.80
C GLU A 709 -11.24 -41.23 -15.93
N GLY A 710 -10.29 -42.07 -15.52
CA GLY A 710 -10.57 -43.19 -14.61
C GLY A 710 -11.16 -44.42 -15.29
N THR A 711 -11.65 -45.35 -14.47
CA THR A 711 -12.21 -46.64 -14.89
C THR A 711 -13.55 -46.88 -14.18
N GLY A 712 -14.42 -47.72 -14.73
CA GLY A 712 -15.74 -48.03 -14.17
C GLY A 712 -16.90 -47.43 -14.97
N ALA A 713 -18.07 -47.34 -14.34
CA ALA A 713 -19.32 -46.94 -15.00
C ALA A 713 -19.43 -45.43 -15.30
N MET A 714 -18.65 -44.58 -14.61
CA MET A 714 -18.62 -43.12 -14.83
C MET A 714 -17.17 -42.60 -14.95
N PRO A 715 -16.45 -42.97 -16.03
CA PRO A 715 -15.04 -42.65 -16.17
C PRO A 715 -14.85 -41.26 -16.80
N PHE A 716 -15.25 -40.21 -16.08
CA PHE A 716 -15.11 -38.84 -16.56
C PHE A 716 -14.87 -37.83 -15.44
N ALA A 717 -14.31 -36.68 -15.82
CA ALA A 717 -14.13 -35.53 -14.96
C ALA A 717 -14.55 -34.24 -15.69
N PHE A 718 -15.03 -33.27 -14.92
CA PHE A 718 -15.29 -31.92 -15.43
C PHE A 718 -13.99 -31.30 -15.96
N ASP A 719 -14.08 -30.56 -17.06
CA ASP A 719 -12.94 -29.93 -17.74
C ASP A 719 -13.14 -28.40 -17.87
N GLU A 720 -14.21 -27.95 -18.51
CA GLU A 720 -14.41 -26.53 -18.82
C GLU A 720 -15.90 -26.17 -18.97
N ASN A 721 -16.30 -24.98 -18.55
CA ASN A 721 -17.61 -24.40 -18.88
C ASN A 721 -17.51 -23.54 -20.15
N VAL A 722 -18.50 -23.64 -21.04
CA VAL A 722 -18.64 -22.74 -22.19
C VAL A 722 -20.09 -22.26 -22.31
N VAL A 723 -20.30 -21.06 -22.84
CA VAL A 723 -21.63 -20.60 -23.28
C VAL A 723 -21.69 -20.63 -24.81
N ALA A 724 -22.63 -21.41 -25.34
CA ALA A 724 -22.95 -21.43 -26.75
C ALA A 724 -24.17 -20.54 -27.01
N THR A 725 -24.09 -19.71 -28.04
CA THR A 725 -25.13 -18.76 -28.42
C THR A 725 -25.74 -19.14 -29.76
N PHE A 726 -27.04 -19.39 -29.81
CA PHE A 726 -27.77 -19.76 -31.03
C PHE A 726 -28.71 -18.64 -31.45
N SER A 727 -28.92 -18.49 -32.76
CA SER A 727 -30.05 -17.70 -33.27
C SER A 727 -31.30 -18.55 -33.23
N LEU A 728 -32.45 -18.01 -32.81
CA LEU A 728 -33.71 -18.75 -32.87
C LEU A 728 -34.15 -19.08 -34.31
N SER A 729 -33.57 -18.41 -35.31
CA SER A 729 -33.78 -18.72 -36.73
C SER A 729 -32.96 -19.93 -37.22
N ASN A 730 -31.88 -20.27 -36.51
CA ASN A 730 -31.05 -21.44 -36.79
C ASN A 730 -30.47 -22.00 -35.49
N LEU A 731 -31.15 -23.03 -34.96
CA LEU A 731 -30.76 -23.72 -33.74
C LEU A 731 -29.81 -24.90 -33.98
N SER A 732 -29.48 -25.23 -35.24
CA SER A 732 -28.64 -26.40 -35.58
C SER A 732 -27.14 -26.15 -35.42
N THR A 733 -26.72 -24.90 -35.21
CA THR A 733 -25.31 -24.52 -35.06
C THR A 733 -25.21 -23.24 -34.22
N PRO A 734 -24.29 -23.17 -33.25
CA PRO A 734 -24.08 -21.94 -32.48
C PRO A 734 -23.46 -20.85 -33.36
N SER A 735 -23.95 -19.63 -33.20
CA SER A 735 -23.38 -18.41 -33.79
C SER A 735 -22.09 -17.96 -33.10
N SER A 736 -21.91 -18.30 -31.82
CA SER A 736 -20.66 -18.08 -31.08
C SER A 736 -20.55 -19.05 -29.91
N VAL A 737 -19.34 -19.44 -29.56
CA VAL A 737 -19.02 -20.19 -28.34
C VAL A 737 -17.98 -19.38 -27.56
N THR A 738 -18.21 -19.18 -26.27
CA THR A 738 -17.33 -18.39 -25.41
C THR A 738 -17.01 -19.19 -24.16
N LYS A 739 -15.73 -19.24 -23.77
CA LYS A 739 -15.31 -19.88 -22.52
C LYS A 739 -15.91 -19.13 -21.34
N LEU A 740 -16.32 -19.88 -20.33
CA LEU A 740 -16.78 -19.37 -19.05
C LEU A 740 -15.78 -19.73 -17.94
N PRO A 741 -15.87 -19.07 -16.77
CA PRO A 741 -15.07 -19.41 -15.60
C PRO A 741 -15.14 -20.91 -15.28
N SER A 742 -13.98 -21.51 -14.97
CA SER A 742 -13.82 -22.95 -14.72
C SER A 742 -12.70 -23.27 -13.73
N ASP A 743 -11.98 -22.25 -13.23
CA ASP A 743 -10.73 -22.41 -12.48
C ASP A 743 -10.96 -23.04 -11.10
N ALA A 744 -12.18 -22.90 -10.56
CA ALA A 744 -12.57 -23.51 -9.29
C ALA A 744 -13.08 -24.96 -9.44
N GLY A 745 -13.13 -25.51 -10.66
CA GLY A 745 -13.66 -26.85 -10.92
C GLY A 745 -15.16 -26.98 -10.70
N VAL A 746 -15.89 -25.86 -10.72
CA VAL A 746 -17.35 -25.84 -10.57
C VAL A 746 -18.01 -26.05 -11.93
N ALA A 747 -18.86 -27.07 -12.03
CA ALA A 747 -19.72 -27.24 -13.20
C ALA A 747 -20.87 -26.22 -13.13
N TRP A 748 -20.72 -25.09 -13.83
CA TRP A 748 -21.73 -24.02 -13.88
C TRP A 748 -22.83 -24.38 -14.89
N GLY A 749 -24.05 -23.91 -14.65
CA GLY A 749 -25.20 -24.15 -15.53
C GLY A 749 -26.13 -25.26 -15.06
N SER A 750 -26.09 -25.63 -13.77
CA SER A 750 -27.09 -26.52 -13.16
C SER A 750 -28.50 -25.91 -13.17
N ALA A 751 -28.57 -24.59 -13.10
CA ALA A 751 -29.76 -23.77 -13.30
C ALA A 751 -29.32 -22.35 -13.71
N ILE A 752 -30.20 -21.62 -14.38
CA ILE A 752 -30.05 -20.19 -14.67
C ILE A 752 -31.34 -19.47 -14.30
N LEU A 753 -31.20 -18.38 -13.53
CA LEU A 753 -32.29 -17.46 -13.26
C LEU A 753 -32.00 -16.12 -13.97
N PRO A 754 -32.64 -15.85 -15.12
CA PRO A 754 -32.39 -14.64 -15.92
C PRO A 754 -32.66 -13.33 -15.19
N ALA A 755 -32.00 -12.25 -15.59
CA ALA A 755 -32.13 -10.93 -14.95
C ALA A 755 -33.56 -10.40 -14.90
N GLY A 756 -34.37 -10.68 -15.93
CA GLY A 756 -35.79 -10.34 -15.96
C GLY A 756 -36.65 -11.07 -14.92
N ARG A 757 -36.13 -12.13 -14.28
CA ARG A 757 -36.84 -12.96 -13.30
C ARG A 757 -36.22 -12.91 -11.90
N SER A 758 -34.99 -12.42 -11.76
CA SER A 758 -34.30 -12.32 -10.47
C SER A 758 -34.79 -11.17 -9.59
N GLY A 759 -35.36 -10.12 -10.18
CA GLY A 759 -35.87 -8.94 -9.48
C GLY A 759 -34.82 -7.89 -9.12
N ASP A 760 -33.54 -8.13 -9.41
CA ASP A 760 -32.43 -7.19 -9.15
C ASP A 760 -31.59 -6.88 -10.40
N GLY A 761 -31.97 -7.42 -11.56
CA GLY A 761 -31.29 -7.18 -12.83
C GLY A 761 -30.01 -7.99 -13.04
N TYR A 762 -29.75 -9.00 -12.19
CA TYR A 762 -28.67 -9.96 -12.40
C TYR A 762 -29.19 -11.30 -12.92
N THR A 763 -28.52 -11.90 -13.90
CA THR A 763 -28.69 -13.31 -14.22
C THR A 763 -27.86 -14.13 -13.24
N TYR A 764 -28.52 -14.97 -12.44
CA TYR A 764 -27.87 -15.90 -11.53
C TYR A 764 -27.58 -17.21 -12.27
N VAL A 765 -26.35 -17.71 -12.09
CA VAL A 765 -25.88 -18.97 -12.64
C VAL A 765 -25.53 -19.88 -11.48
N TYR A 766 -26.18 -21.03 -11.42
CA TYR A 766 -26.01 -22.01 -10.37
C TYR A 766 -25.09 -23.12 -10.85
N GLY A 767 -24.29 -23.67 -9.95
CA GLY A 767 -23.35 -24.75 -10.25
C GLY A 767 -23.16 -25.67 -9.06
N VAL A 768 -22.33 -26.69 -9.26
CA VAL A 768 -22.07 -27.71 -8.23
C VAL A 768 -20.58 -27.96 -8.10
N SER A 769 -20.10 -27.95 -6.85
CA SER A 769 -18.87 -28.65 -6.49
C SER A 769 -19.20 -30.13 -6.38
N ASP A 770 -18.86 -30.86 -7.44
CA ASP A 770 -19.29 -32.25 -7.62
C ASP A 770 -18.58 -33.20 -6.66
N ALA A 771 -19.31 -34.24 -6.25
CA ALA A 771 -18.85 -35.27 -5.34
C ALA A 771 -19.72 -36.54 -5.53
N PRO A 772 -19.25 -37.75 -5.16
CA PRO A 772 -20.07 -38.96 -5.28
C PRO A 772 -21.42 -38.86 -4.55
N THR A 773 -21.43 -38.23 -3.38
CA THR A 773 -22.62 -37.93 -2.59
C THR A 773 -22.47 -36.57 -1.90
N ASN A 774 -23.58 -36.06 -1.36
CA ASN A 774 -23.67 -34.80 -0.62
C ASN A 774 -23.04 -33.61 -1.36
N LYS A 775 -23.39 -33.46 -2.64
CA LYS A 775 -22.84 -32.43 -3.53
C LYS A 775 -23.27 -31.04 -3.05
N GLN A 776 -22.49 -30.02 -3.42
CA GLN A 776 -22.61 -28.69 -2.82
C GLN A 776 -22.89 -27.62 -3.87
N MET A 777 -23.92 -26.80 -3.64
CA MET A 777 -24.33 -25.71 -4.52
C MET A 777 -23.38 -24.51 -4.42
N ARG A 778 -23.01 -24.00 -5.59
CA ARG A 778 -22.25 -22.77 -5.81
C ARG A 778 -23.11 -21.81 -6.62
N ILE A 779 -22.90 -20.51 -6.43
CA ILE A 779 -23.71 -19.48 -7.09
C ILE A 779 -22.81 -18.36 -7.62
N ALA A 780 -23.03 -18.01 -8.88
CA ALA A 780 -22.47 -16.86 -9.55
C ALA A 780 -23.58 -15.97 -10.10
N ARG A 781 -23.25 -14.75 -10.49
CA ARG A 781 -24.15 -13.86 -11.20
C ARG A 781 -23.41 -12.96 -12.19
N VAL A 782 -24.13 -12.52 -13.21
CA VAL A 782 -23.69 -11.53 -14.19
C VAL A 782 -24.76 -10.47 -14.31
N LYS A 783 -24.37 -9.20 -14.42
CA LYS A 783 -25.34 -8.12 -14.60
C LYS A 783 -25.95 -8.18 -16.01
N GLY A 784 -27.27 -8.16 -16.11
CA GLY A 784 -27.98 -8.26 -17.39
C GLY A 784 -28.07 -9.69 -17.93
N ASP A 785 -28.27 -9.81 -19.24
CA ASP A 785 -28.75 -11.01 -19.92
C ASP A 785 -27.77 -11.57 -20.98
N ASP A 786 -26.47 -11.27 -20.86
CA ASP A 786 -25.45 -11.85 -21.76
C ASP A 786 -24.29 -12.46 -20.97
N LEU A 787 -24.27 -13.79 -20.83
CA LEU A 787 -23.24 -14.49 -20.07
C LEU A 787 -21.83 -14.41 -20.67
N ARG A 788 -21.72 -14.00 -21.94
CA ARG A 788 -20.43 -13.78 -22.64
C ARG A 788 -19.77 -12.48 -22.21
N GLN A 789 -20.55 -11.54 -21.69
CA GLN A 789 -20.14 -10.17 -21.40
C GLN A 789 -20.36 -9.85 -19.92
N GLY A 790 -19.51 -8.99 -19.37
CA GLY A 790 -19.62 -8.57 -17.97
C GLY A 790 -18.74 -9.37 -17.01
N ARG A 791 -18.54 -8.81 -15.83
CA ARG A 791 -17.73 -9.40 -14.76
C ARG A 791 -18.59 -10.36 -13.95
N TRP A 792 -18.22 -11.63 -13.95
CA TRP A 792 -18.84 -12.64 -13.11
C TRP A 792 -18.57 -12.33 -11.64
N GLN A 793 -19.62 -12.42 -10.84
CA GLN A 793 -19.58 -12.22 -9.40
C GLN A 793 -20.00 -13.51 -8.71
N TYR A 794 -19.21 -13.98 -7.75
CA TYR A 794 -19.43 -15.21 -7.02
C TYR A 794 -19.86 -14.91 -5.60
N TYR A 795 -20.78 -15.71 -5.08
CA TYR A 795 -21.36 -15.50 -3.78
C TYR A 795 -20.42 -15.97 -2.66
N THR A 796 -20.27 -15.17 -1.62
CA THR A 796 -19.68 -15.53 -0.33
C THR A 796 -20.55 -14.99 0.81
N SER A 797 -20.37 -15.50 2.02
CA SER A 797 -21.07 -15.04 3.23
C SER A 797 -20.86 -13.56 3.57
N TRP A 798 -19.81 -12.93 3.05
CA TRP A 798 -19.46 -11.53 3.33
C TRP A 798 -19.67 -10.57 2.15
N GLY A 799 -20.04 -11.06 0.96
CA GLY A 799 -20.14 -10.23 -0.23
C GLY A 799 -20.15 -11.00 -1.54
N TRP A 800 -20.15 -10.24 -2.64
CA TRP A 800 -19.82 -10.77 -3.95
C TRP A 800 -18.36 -10.45 -4.30
N THR A 801 -17.67 -11.46 -4.78
CA THR A 801 -16.27 -11.43 -5.25
C THR A 801 -16.22 -11.62 -6.76
N GLU A 802 -15.21 -11.08 -7.45
CA GLU A 802 -15.00 -11.39 -8.88
C GLU A 802 -13.98 -12.53 -9.07
N ARG A 803 -13.59 -13.19 -7.97
CA ARG A 803 -12.71 -14.36 -7.96
C ARG A 803 -13.50 -15.64 -7.77
N GLU A 804 -13.43 -16.52 -8.76
CA GLU A 804 -14.20 -17.78 -8.75
C GLU A 804 -13.82 -18.69 -7.57
N GLN A 805 -12.54 -18.72 -7.21
CA GLN A 805 -12.02 -19.61 -6.17
C GLN A 805 -12.55 -19.29 -4.77
N ASP A 806 -13.01 -18.04 -4.57
CA ASP A 806 -13.52 -17.54 -3.31
C ASP A 806 -15.02 -17.86 -3.13
N ALA A 807 -15.72 -18.34 -4.17
CA ALA A 807 -17.12 -18.73 -4.07
C ALA A 807 -17.31 -19.68 -2.87
N GLU A 808 -18.42 -19.55 -2.14
CA GLU A 808 -18.76 -20.40 -0.98
C GLU A 808 -19.84 -21.46 -1.33
N ASN A 809 -19.91 -22.51 -0.51
CA ASN A 809 -20.93 -23.55 -0.62
C ASN A 809 -22.18 -23.08 0.11
N THR A 810 -23.33 -23.08 -0.55
CA THR A 810 -24.56 -22.45 -0.03
C THR A 810 -25.62 -23.45 0.43
N LEU A 811 -25.73 -24.60 -0.23
CA LEU A 811 -26.63 -25.69 0.14
C LEU A 811 -25.96 -27.03 -0.20
N THR A 812 -26.14 -28.05 0.63
CA THR A 812 -25.58 -29.40 0.42
C THR A 812 -26.68 -30.40 0.13
N GLY A 813 -26.34 -31.57 -0.44
CA GLY A 813 -27.32 -32.61 -0.74
C GLY A 813 -28.16 -32.32 -1.99
N ILE A 814 -27.67 -31.45 -2.87
CA ILE A 814 -28.30 -31.07 -4.15
C ILE A 814 -27.71 -31.88 -5.30
N ALA A 815 -28.43 -32.07 -6.40
CA ALA A 815 -27.97 -32.82 -7.57
C ALA A 815 -27.15 -31.95 -8.54
N ASN A 816 -26.53 -32.53 -9.58
CA ASN A 816 -25.76 -31.77 -10.58
C ASN A 816 -26.63 -30.82 -11.40
N GLU A 817 -27.91 -31.14 -11.52
CA GLU A 817 -28.90 -30.33 -12.20
C GLU A 817 -30.14 -30.20 -11.32
N TYR A 818 -30.67 -28.98 -11.25
CA TYR A 818 -31.80 -28.62 -10.41
C TYR A 818 -32.47 -27.38 -10.99
N SER A 819 -33.51 -26.88 -10.33
CA SER A 819 -34.21 -25.68 -10.79
C SER A 819 -34.35 -24.65 -9.69
N VAL A 820 -34.17 -23.38 -10.04
CA VAL A 820 -34.48 -22.24 -9.18
C VAL A 820 -35.44 -21.31 -9.93
N THR A 821 -36.64 -21.10 -9.37
CA THR A 821 -37.68 -20.28 -10.00
C THR A 821 -38.31 -19.34 -8.97
N PRO A 822 -38.69 -18.10 -9.35
CA PRO A 822 -39.58 -17.29 -8.53
C PRO A 822 -40.91 -18.02 -8.29
N TRP A 823 -41.42 -17.90 -7.07
CA TRP A 823 -42.71 -18.44 -6.66
C TRP A 823 -43.32 -17.57 -5.54
N LYS A 824 -44.49 -16.97 -5.78
CA LYS A 824 -45.26 -16.17 -4.80
C LYS A 824 -44.43 -15.14 -3.97
N GLY A 825 -43.51 -14.44 -4.62
CA GLY A 825 -42.68 -13.40 -3.99
C GLY A 825 -41.44 -13.89 -3.24
N GLN A 826 -41.15 -15.19 -3.32
CA GLN A 826 -39.91 -15.84 -2.87
C GLN A 826 -39.35 -16.71 -4.00
N PHE A 827 -38.31 -17.49 -3.73
CA PHE A 827 -37.71 -18.45 -4.67
C PHE A 827 -37.97 -19.87 -4.22
N LEU A 828 -38.23 -20.75 -5.18
CA LEU A 828 -38.36 -22.19 -5.01
C LEU A 828 -37.18 -22.86 -5.70
N LEU A 829 -36.42 -23.64 -4.95
CA LEU A 829 -35.42 -24.57 -5.47
C LEU A 829 -35.99 -25.98 -5.43
N VAL A 830 -35.86 -26.75 -6.51
CA VAL A 830 -36.23 -28.17 -6.56
C VAL A 830 -35.03 -28.96 -7.04
N SER A 831 -34.65 -29.99 -6.29
CA SER A 831 -33.51 -30.84 -6.59
C SER A 831 -33.79 -32.28 -6.19
N GLN A 832 -33.17 -33.23 -6.88
CA GLN A 832 -32.98 -34.57 -6.33
C GLN A 832 -32.06 -34.48 -5.10
N ASP A 833 -32.33 -35.31 -4.09
CA ASP A 833 -31.46 -35.52 -2.94
C ASP A 833 -30.17 -36.24 -3.35
N SER A 834 -29.01 -35.64 -3.08
CA SER A 834 -27.72 -36.26 -3.35
C SER A 834 -27.00 -36.80 -2.11
N THR A 835 -27.61 -36.76 -0.92
CA THR A 835 -26.98 -37.27 0.31
C THR A 835 -26.65 -38.77 0.22
N VAL A 836 -27.39 -39.50 -0.63
CA VAL A 836 -27.06 -40.85 -1.10
C VAL A 836 -26.96 -40.86 -2.62
N ALA A 837 -26.10 -41.73 -3.16
CA ALA A 837 -25.91 -41.83 -4.61
C ALA A 837 -27.22 -42.27 -5.29
N PHE A 838 -27.64 -41.52 -6.32
CA PHE A 838 -28.86 -41.76 -7.09
C PHE A 838 -30.13 -41.91 -6.24
N SER A 839 -30.27 -41.10 -5.18
CA SER A 839 -31.46 -41.10 -4.32
C SER A 839 -32.75 -41.04 -5.14
N GLY A 840 -33.75 -41.82 -4.74
CA GLY A 840 -35.09 -41.75 -5.33
C GLY A 840 -35.88 -40.52 -4.91
N TRP A 841 -35.34 -39.60 -4.11
CA TRP A 841 -36.09 -38.49 -3.53
C TRP A 841 -35.87 -37.17 -4.26
N ILE A 842 -36.97 -36.44 -4.48
CA ILE A 842 -36.98 -35.04 -4.94
C ILE A 842 -37.47 -34.18 -3.79
N ASN A 843 -36.72 -33.12 -3.49
CA ASN A 843 -36.99 -32.18 -2.41
C ASN A 843 -37.09 -30.75 -2.96
N ALA A 844 -37.84 -29.92 -2.25
CA ALA A 844 -37.98 -28.50 -2.49
C ALA A 844 -37.49 -27.67 -1.31
N PHE A 845 -36.95 -26.50 -1.61
CA PHE A 845 -36.45 -25.51 -0.65
C PHE A 845 -36.95 -24.13 -1.04
N THR A 846 -37.05 -23.22 -0.07
CA THR A 846 -37.48 -21.84 -0.31
C THR A 846 -36.49 -20.84 0.25
N SER A 847 -36.37 -19.70 -0.43
CA SER A 847 -35.59 -18.54 0.05
C SER A 847 -36.22 -17.21 -0.37
N CYS A 848 -35.99 -16.15 0.41
CA CYS A 848 -36.29 -14.77 -0.02
C CYS A 848 -35.34 -14.27 -1.10
N ASP A 849 -34.12 -14.80 -1.15
CA ASP A 849 -33.07 -14.38 -2.06
C ASP A 849 -32.78 -15.49 -3.07
N PRO A 850 -32.36 -15.15 -4.31
CA PRO A 850 -32.01 -16.17 -5.29
C PRO A 850 -30.65 -16.83 -4.98
N PHE A 851 -29.88 -16.33 -4.02
CA PHE A 851 -28.47 -16.70 -3.82
C PHE A 851 -28.11 -17.20 -2.41
N ASP A 852 -29.01 -17.12 -1.43
CA ASP A 852 -28.72 -17.53 -0.05
C ASP A 852 -29.99 -18.00 0.64
N GLY A 853 -29.89 -18.62 1.82
CA GLY A 853 -31.04 -18.82 2.72
C GLY A 853 -32.05 -19.88 2.29
N PHE A 854 -31.70 -20.77 1.35
CA PHE A 854 -32.56 -21.90 0.98
C PHE A 854 -32.76 -22.83 2.17
N THR A 855 -34.00 -22.90 2.64
CA THR A 855 -34.42 -23.69 3.81
C THR A 855 -35.82 -24.27 3.58
N ASN A 856 -36.49 -24.72 4.65
CA ASN A 856 -37.82 -25.32 4.62
C ASN A 856 -37.90 -26.53 3.69
N GLU A 857 -36.98 -27.48 3.84
CA GLU A 857 -37.01 -28.72 3.07
C GLU A 857 -38.40 -29.38 3.12
N THR A 858 -38.95 -29.60 1.93
CA THR A 858 -40.25 -30.24 1.69
C THR A 858 -40.05 -31.38 0.69
N SER A 859 -40.39 -32.60 1.09
CA SER A 859 -40.41 -33.74 0.18
C SER A 859 -41.48 -33.53 -0.90
N VAL A 860 -41.10 -33.71 -2.16
CA VAL A 860 -41.95 -33.49 -3.34
C VAL A 860 -42.46 -34.81 -3.90
N TYR A 861 -41.55 -35.73 -4.21
CA TYR A 861 -41.85 -36.98 -4.87
C TYR A 861 -40.76 -38.02 -4.63
N ARG A 862 -41.17 -39.29 -4.59
CA ARG A 862 -40.24 -40.43 -4.62
C ARG A 862 -40.33 -41.11 -5.98
N MET A 863 -39.27 -41.00 -6.76
CA MET A 863 -39.08 -41.66 -8.05
C MET A 863 -39.18 -43.19 -7.85
N PRO A 864 -40.07 -43.89 -8.56
CA PRO A 864 -40.29 -45.32 -8.37
C PRO A 864 -39.23 -46.21 -9.03
N GLU A 865 -38.44 -45.70 -9.98
CA GLU A 865 -37.53 -46.47 -10.83
C GLU A 865 -36.25 -46.98 -10.18
N PRO A 866 -35.50 -46.19 -9.37
CA PRO A 866 -34.12 -46.53 -9.04
C PRO A 866 -33.97 -47.68 -8.03
N GLY A 867 -32.93 -48.49 -8.24
CA GLY A 867 -32.46 -49.53 -7.32
C GLY A 867 -33.10 -50.91 -7.50
N PRO A 868 -32.59 -51.94 -6.79
CA PRO A 868 -32.96 -53.34 -7.00
C PRO A 868 -34.41 -53.69 -6.67
N TYR A 869 -35.11 -52.80 -5.96
CA TYR A 869 -36.53 -52.91 -5.61
C TYR A 869 -37.38 -51.80 -6.23
N GLY A 870 -36.83 -51.09 -7.23
CA GLY A 870 -37.55 -50.12 -8.03
C GLY A 870 -38.52 -50.78 -9.02
N SER A 871 -39.23 -49.98 -9.81
CA SER A 871 -40.26 -50.46 -10.74
C SER A 871 -39.75 -51.42 -11.82
N TYR A 872 -38.43 -51.40 -12.09
CA TYR A 872 -37.77 -52.29 -13.04
C TYR A 872 -37.22 -53.57 -12.42
N TRP A 873 -37.20 -53.70 -11.08
CA TRP A 873 -36.58 -54.81 -10.35
C TRP A 873 -35.14 -55.09 -10.76
N ASP A 874 -34.39 -54.02 -11.04
CA ASP A 874 -33.04 -54.08 -11.58
C ASP A 874 -32.15 -53.07 -10.84
N GLY A 875 -31.04 -53.57 -10.30
CA GLY A 875 -30.12 -52.80 -9.46
C GLY A 875 -29.32 -51.75 -10.23
N ASP A 876 -29.23 -51.89 -11.56
CA ASP A 876 -28.48 -50.97 -12.41
C ASP A 876 -29.28 -49.71 -12.77
N ILE A 877 -30.60 -49.70 -12.53
CA ILE A 877 -31.47 -48.56 -12.85
C ILE A 877 -31.32 -47.44 -11.84
N ILE A 878 -31.09 -46.24 -12.36
CA ILE A 878 -30.89 -45.00 -11.62
C ILE A 878 -31.85 -43.91 -12.11
N SER A 879 -32.09 -42.92 -11.25
CA SER A 879 -32.84 -41.71 -11.58
C SER A 879 -32.07 -40.47 -11.13
N TYR A 880 -32.22 -39.36 -11.87
CA TYR A 880 -31.43 -38.16 -11.63
C TYR A 880 -32.03 -36.89 -12.25
N ASN A 881 -31.50 -35.73 -11.81
CA ASN A 881 -31.74 -34.40 -12.38
C ASN A 881 -33.22 -34.00 -12.45
N ALA A 882 -33.74 -33.49 -11.34
CA ALA A 882 -35.11 -33.00 -11.26
C ALA A 882 -35.21 -31.55 -11.76
N HIS A 883 -36.12 -31.29 -12.71
CA HIS A 883 -36.31 -29.98 -13.35
C HIS A 883 -37.72 -29.46 -13.21
N VAL A 884 -37.87 -28.17 -12.89
CA VAL A 884 -39.13 -27.45 -12.93
C VAL A 884 -39.24 -26.73 -14.27
N HIS A 885 -40.24 -27.08 -15.05
CA HIS A 885 -40.57 -26.43 -16.32
C HIS A 885 -41.42 -25.20 -16.06
N ALA A 886 -40.79 -24.11 -15.61
CA ALA A 886 -41.45 -22.88 -15.17
C ALA A 886 -42.37 -22.28 -16.26
N GLU A 887 -42.00 -22.43 -17.51
CA GLU A 887 -42.73 -21.99 -18.68
C GLU A 887 -44.03 -22.77 -18.97
N GLN A 888 -44.20 -23.91 -18.31
CA GLN A 888 -45.39 -24.77 -18.33
C GLN A 888 -46.01 -24.96 -16.93
N SER A 889 -45.53 -24.15 -15.97
CA SER A 889 -45.99 -24.10 -14.59
C SER A 889 -46.79 -22.81 -14.32
N SER A 890 -47.44 -22.76 -13.16
CA SER A 890 -48.17 -21.62 -12.64
C SER A 890 -47.91 -21.47 -11.15
N ASP A 891 -48.41 -20.40 -10.52
CA ASP A 891 -48.24 -20.17 -9.08
C ASP A 891 -48.85 -21.27 -8.19
N SER A 892 -49.74 -22.10 -8.74
CA SER A 892 -50.41 -23.20 -8.03
C SER A 892 -50.15 -24.60 -8.59
N SER A 893 -49.38 -24.73 -9.68
CA SER A 893 -49.09 -26.02 -10.30
C SER A 893 -47.71 -26.02 -10.95
N LEU A 894 -46.88 -26.99 -10.58
CA LEU A 894 -45.56 -27.22 -11.15
C LEU A 894 -45.63 -28.39 -12.13
N LEU A 895 -45.02 -28.25 -13.30
CA LEU A 895 -44.64 -29.37 -14.15
C LEU A 895 -43.17 -29.69 -13.85
N ILE A 896 -42.90 -30.93 -13.43
CA ILE A 896 -41.56 -31.39 -13.04
C ILE A 896 -41.18 -32.60 -13.88
N SER A 897 -39.93 -32.65 -14.35
CA SER A 897 -39.34 -33.86 -14.91
C SER A 897 -38.18 -34.39 -14.10
N TYR A 898 -37.83 -35.64 -14.33
CA TYR A 898 -36.56 -36.25 -13.94
C TYR A 898 -36.15 -37.29 -14.98
N ASN A 899 -34.88 -37.67 -14.99
CA ASN A 899 -34.33 -38.64 -15.94
C ASN A 899 -34.20 -40.02 -15.31
N VAL A 900 -34.37 -41.07 -16.12
CA VAL A 900 -34.17 -42.47 -15.74
C VAL A 900 -33.10 -43.07 -16.67
N ASN A 901 -32.10 -43.76 -16.13
CA ASN A 901 -31.00 -44.38 -16.88
C ASN A 901 -30.56 -45.70 -16.23
N SER A 902 -29.59 -46.40 -16.84
CA SER A 902 -28.95 -47.60 -16.31
C SER A 902 -27.43 -47.40 -16.20
N LEU A 903 -26.81 -48.10 -15.25
CA LEU A 903 -25.36 -48.26 -15.13
C LEU A 903 -24.80 -49.32 -16.11
N ASP A 904 -25.66 -50.07 -16.80
CA ASP A 904 -25.27 -50.98 -17.88
C ASP A 904 -24.93 -50.22 -19.17
N ASN A 905 -23.67 -49.84 -19.30
CA ASN A 905 -23.14 -49.11 -20.44
C ASN A 905 -22.80 -50.00 -21.67
N ARG A 906 -23.19 -51.28 -21.69
CA ARG A 906 -22.88 -52.18 -22.82
C ARG A 906 -23.68 -51.80 -24.06
N ILE A 907 -23.05 -51.88 -25.23
CA ILE A 907 -23.73 -51.79 -26.53
C ILE A 907 -24.09 -53.22 -26.97
N ALA A 908 -25.21 -53.73 -26.46
CA ALA A 908 -25.69 -55.08 -26.74
C ALA A 908 -27.22 -55.12 -26.74
N ALA A 909 -27.82 -56.05 -27.49
CA ALA A 909 -29.28 -56.13 -27.62
C ALA A 909 -30.01 -56.48 -26.31
N ASP A 910 -29.33 -57.17 -25.38
CA ASP A 910 -29.80 -57.52 -24.04
C ASP A 910 -29.47 -56.46 -22.98
N ALA A 911 -28.71 -55.43 -23.32
CA ALA A 911 -28.38 -54.35 -22.39
C ALA A 911 -29.59 -53.43 -22.19
N ASP A 912 -29.72 -52.86 -21.00
CA ASP A 912 -30.91 -52.14 -20.54
C ASP A 912 -31.40 -51.06 -21.51
N LEU A 913 -30.48 -50.19 -21.93
CA LEU A 913 -30.78 -49.07 -22.84
C LEU A 913 -31.24 -49.54 -24.23
N PHE A 914 -30.97 -50.79 -24.60
CA PHE A 914 -31.31 -51.33 -25.92
C PHE A 914 -32.56 -52.21 -25.88
N ARG A 915 -32.72 -53.04 -24.84
CA ARG A 915 -33.88 -53.93 -24.67
C ARG A 915 -35.16 -53.20 -24.26
N ASP A 916 -35.04 -52.10 -23.50
CA ASP A 916 -36.20 -51.35 -23.01
C ASP A 916 -36.00 -49.83 -23.20
N THR A 917 -36.71 -49.29 -24.18
CA THR A 917 -36.57 -47.87 -24.54
C THR A 917 -37.33 -46.92 -23.61
N SER A 918 -38.06 -47.45 -22.63
CA SER A 918 -38.57 -46.63 -21.53
C SER A 918 -37.45 -46.15 -20.61
N ILE A 919 -36.31 -46.86 -20.58
CA ILE A 919 -35.07 -46.43 -19.92
C ILE A 919 -34.35 -45.43 -20.83
N TYR A 920 -33.73 -44.41 -20.24
CA TYR A 920 -33.14 -43.27 -20.93
C TYR A 920 -34.16 -42.31 -21.57
N ARG A 921 -35.25 -42.06 -20.84
CA ARG A 921 -36.26 -41.06 -21.17
C ARG A 921 -36.64 -40.28 -19.91
N PRO A 922 -36.96 -38.99 -20.03
CA PRO A 922 -37.54 -38.24 -18.94
C PRO A 922 -38.92 -38.79 -18.54
N ARG A 923 -39.25 -38.61 -17.27
CA ARG A 923 -40.58 -38.80 -16.69
C ARG A 923 -41.13 -37.44 -16.28
N PHE A 924 -42.43 -37.23 -16.44
CA PHE A 924 -43.09 -35.98 -16.11
C PHE A 924 -44.23 -36.18 -15.11
N PHE A 925 -44.36 -35.25 -14.17
CA PHE A 925 -45.50 -35.20 -13.27
C PHE A 925 -45.92 -33.76 -13.00
N ARG A 926 -47.21 -33.56 -12.70
CA ARG A 926 -47.73 -32.30 -12.17
C ARG A 926 -47.92 -32.39 -10.67
N ALA A 927 -47.45 -31.37 -9.97
CA ALA A 927 -47.70 -31.19 -8.55
C ALA A 927 -48.48 -29.90 -8.30
N ALA A 928 -49.50 -29.95 -7.45
CA ALA A 928 -50.12 -28.76 -6.89
C ALA A 928 -49.17 -28.18 -5.84
N ILE A 929 -49.06 -26.85 -5.82
CA ILE A 929 -48.26 -26.11 -4.85
C ILE A 929 -49.09 -24.97 -4.25
N SER A 930 -49.03 -24.77 -2.93
CA SER A 930 -49.78 -23.71 -2.23
C SER A 930 -48.92 -22.88 -1.31
#